data_AF-A0A933W982-F1
#
_entry.id   AF-A0A933W982-F1
#
_cell.length_a   1.000
_cell.length_b   1.000
_cell.length_c   1.000
_cell.angle_alpha   90.00
_cell.angle_beta   90.00
_cell.angle_gamma   90.00
#
_symmetry.space_group_name_H-M   'P 1'
#
loop_
_entity.id
_entity.type
_entity.pdbx_description
1 polymer ?
#
loop_
_entity_poly.entity_id
_entity_poly.type
_entity_poly.pdbx_seq_one_letter_code
_entity_poly.pdbx_strand_id
1 'polypeptide(L)'
;MKKYSFRAFALILIIFSFAGAGFPSRAFGADAFTAMNISAGNSFTLIITDGGKVLAWGRNSEGQLGDGTKKTSFSSVEVKNLADVSSISAGGKFSMALKKNGTVWVWGDNTYGQLGDGTTEMKNSPVQVPGLSDVIAIDAGGAHALALKKDGTLWAWGQNSYAQLGNGTTEHSSSPVQMLGLANIKIKAIGAGEYNSYALTESGDVWAVGRYNDGELGNGAMRQDVGGFYESVPVQANISGVKDFSVGGQHVLALMNDLTVFQWGRNISPDPVKVTNLSKVKAIAAGGLHSLAIKQDGTLWAWGDNQSGQLGNGGYVKQDEPVQVKQSKSPETFFSKAAAIAGGWQHTIAIAGSGALWAWGDNHEGELGTKLESGYNSTYPVSIGSKAGTGGGTTGGGGTTGGGTSGGTGGSGGTSGGGTKGDCAKGSGKTGNIFQDVATSICEGPKDKTVTPRDKEKPWSGVGEDIYEKEGKKGGGGTGGSTGGGSTGGGSTSGGSGTGGTTSGGSTGGGSGTRGPAISAIKVAAGLGHTVALKKDGSVWAWGSNRYGMLGVGKDDLKLGKYQNYNFTSVPSKVINLTDVEDIAAGRYHTIALRKDGTVWTWGYNTFGQLGDGTNNDGNKPVKVKNLTQVKAIAAGDYFSLALKKDGTVWAWGINKESQLGTDAKITGDGSNVPVQVENISNAKAIAAGAATGFAILGDGSVWGWGYNRSGEIGNGEKLKNAQAPVQVKNVSNVGSIAVGESSSLALMKDGTVWGWGCSSVVTKCQFDPYQLDLSDLSNVAAVDAGGAHALILKDNGTVYAWGSGVSGQLGDGKHGWIGPGRTAHESEVLEKTQGLANIKAIACGLQHSLAIKQDGTIWAWGDNNSGQCGVDPVKPGLSTNDNDELKPVKVYGP
;
A
#
# COMPACT_ATOMS: atom_id res chain seq x y z
N MET A 1 -14.34 52.78 49.71
CA MET A 1 -15.08 53.17 48.47
C MET A 1 -14.08 53.26 47.32
N LYS A 2 -14.40 52.72 46.12
CA LYS A 2 -13.71 52.94 44.82
C LYS A 2 -12.23 52.47 44.76
N LYS A 3 -11.66 51.99 43.65
CA LYS A 3 -12.18 51.52 42.33
C LYS A 3 -11.13 50.58 41.69
N TYR A 4 -11.56 49.64 40.83
CA TYR A 4 -10.86 48.73 39.87
C TYR A 4 -9.35 48.40 40.03
N SER A 5 -8.86 47.16 40.02
CA SER A 5 -9.18 45.91 39.29
C SER A 5 -8.45 45.71 37.95
N PHE A 6 -7.34 44.95 38.00
CA PHE A 6 -6.84 44.09 36.92
C PHE A 6 -6.36 42.78 37.56
N ARG A 7 -6.66 41.62 36.96
CA ARG A 7 -6.14 40.31 37.39
C ARG A 7 -5.56 39.57 36.19
N ALA A 8 -4.26 39.28 36.23
CA ALA A 8 -3.67 38.29 35.35
C ALA A 8 -4.07 36.88 35.81
N PHE A 9 -4.36 35.98 34.87
CA PHE A 9 -4.43 34.55 35.16
C PHE A 9 -3.04 33.94 35.03
N ALA A 10 -2.63 33.16 36.03
CA ALA A 10 -1.27 32.66 36.16
C ALA A 10 -1.11 31.24 35.58
N LEU A 11 0.09 30.97 35.09
CA LEU A 11 0.56 29.67 34.61
C LEU A 11 0.50 28.63 35.76
N ILE A 12 -0.17 27.50 35.54
CA ILE A 12 -0.18 26.39 36.51
C ILE A 12 1.09 25.57 36.32
N LEU A 13 2.09 25.87 37.16
CA LEU A 13 3.37 25.18 37.22
C LEU A 13 3.43 24.36 38.53
N ILE A 14 3.03 23.08 38.47
CA ILE A 14 3.00 22.22 39.66
C ILE A 14 4.39 21.65 39.93
N ILE A 15 5.16 22.34 40.76
CA ILE A 15 6.36 21.81 41.41
C ILE A 15 5.92 21.16 42.73
N PHE A 16 6.07 19.84 42.85
CA PHE A 16 6.02 19.16 44.15
C PHE A 16 7.42 19.05 44.74
N SER A 17 7.73 19.92 45.69
CA SER A 17 8.91 19.78 46.54
C SER A 17 8.61 18.78 47.67
N PHE A 18 9.23 17.61 47.63
CA PHE A 18 9.37 16.73 48.79
C PHE A 18 10.85 16.36 48.95
N ALA A 19 11.43 16.73 50.08
CA ALA A 19 12.74 16.25 50.51
C ALA A 19 12.57 15.12 51.53
N GLY A 20 13.47 14.14 51.53
CA GLY A 20 13.65 13.23 52.67
C GLY A 20 13.00 11.84 52.61
N ALA A 21 13.16 11.11 51.49
CA ALA A 21 13.15 9.64 51.52
C ALA A 21 14.05 9.10 50.40
N GLY A 22 15.05 8.29 50.75
CA GLY A 22 16.04 7.78 49.79
C GLY A 22 15.53 6.57 49.00
N PHE A 23 15.47 6.69 47.67
CA PHE A 23 15.33 5.54 46.78
C PHE A 23 16.72 5.11 46.26
N PRO A 24 16.98 3.80 46.09
CA PRO A 24 18.30 3.29 45.74
C PRO A 24 18.65 3.61 44.28
N SER A 25 19.77 4.32 44.08
CA SER A 25 20.38 4.50 42.76
C SER A 25 20.73 3.15 42.14
N ARG A 26 20.08 2.77 41.05
CA ARG A 26 20.50 1.66 40.18
C ARG A 26 21.17 2.20 38.92
N ALA A 27 22.29 1.59 38.56
CA ALA A 27 23.16 2.10 37.52
C ALA A 27 22.53 1.97 36.13
N PHE A 28 22.44 3.10 35.43
CA PHE A 28 22.35 3.11 33.98
C PHE A 28 23.77 3.10 33.40
N GLY A 29 23.96 2.36 32.30
CA GLY A 29 25.14 2.55 31.46
C GLY A 29 25.06 3.90 30.73
N ALA A 30 26.18 4.30 30.11
CA ALA A 30 26.19 5.48 29.24
C ALA A 30 25.10 5.41 28.15
N ASP A 31 24.65 6.60 27.72
CA ASP A 31 23.61 6.85 26.71
C ASP A 31 22.15 6.52 27.11
N ALA A 32 21.85 6.56 28.41
CA ALA A 32 20.47 6.64 28.91
C ALA A 32 19.97 8.09 28.95
N PHE A 33 19.10 8.47 28.02
CA PHE A 33 18.45 9.78 27.94
C PHE A 33 16.97 9.71 28.32
N THR A 34 16.43 10.71 29.02
CA THR A 34 14.97 10.82 29.25
C THR A 34 14.31 11.57 28.10
N ALA A 35 13.25 11.02 27.52
CA ALA A 35 12.44 11.72 26.52
C ALA A 35 11.45 12.68 27.18
N MET A 36 11.45 13.95 26.74
CA MET A 36 10.57 15.02 27.21
C MET A 36 9.44 15.32 26.23
N ASN A 37 9.65 15.08 24.94
CA ASN A 37 8.64 15.21 23.89
C ASN A 37 8.91 14.17 22.78
N ILE A 38 7.87 13.76 22.05
CA ILE A 38 7.88 12.72 21.01
C ILE A 38 7.07 13.18 19.79
N SER A 39 7.52 12.86 18.58
CA SER A 39 6.78 13.06 17.33
C SER A 39 7.12 11.95 16.34
N ALA A 40 6.15 11.55 15.51
CA ALA A 40 6.31 10.44 14.56
C ALA A 40 5.76 10.84 13.19
N GLY A 41 6.62 10.78 12.16
CA GLY A 41 6.23 11.02 10.76
C GLY A 41 5.83 9.72 10.07
N ASN A 42 5.86 9.67 8.73
CA ASN A 42 5.33 8.50 8.02
C ASN A 42 6.17 7.21 8.18
N SER A 43 7.50 7.33 8.34
CA SER A 43 8.41 6.18 8.52
C SER A 43 9.65 6.56 9.35
N PHE A 44 9.51 7.52 10.26
CA PHE A 44 10.59 7.97 11.14
C PHE A 44 10.02 8.64 12.40
N THR A 45 10.88 8.83 13.41
CA THR A 45 10.51 9.31 14.74
C THR A 45 11.53 10.33 15.24
N LEU A 46 11.06 11.36 15.94
CA LEU A 46 11.84 12.42 16.59
C LEU A 46 11.53 12.46 18.09
N ILE A 47 12.53 12.75 18.93
CA ILE A 47 12.34 13.04 20.37
C ILE A 47 13.15 14.26 20.80
N ILE A 48 12.65 14.99 21.82
CA ILE A 48 13.45 15.95 22.60
C ILE A 48 13.91 15.27 23.88
N THR A 49 15.19 15.38 24.24
CA THR A 49 15.72 14.86 25.52
C THR A 49 15.64 15.89 26.65
N ASP A 50 15.75 15.42 27.89
CA ASP A 50 16.01 16.21 29.10
C ASP A 50 17.15 17.24 28.94
N GLY A 51 18.24 16.85 28.27
CA GLY A 51 19.36 17.72 27.91
C GLY A 51 19.08 18.73 26.77
N GLY A 52 17.85 18.80 26.24
CA GLY A 52 17.46 19.73 25.18
C GLY A 52 18.01 19.40 23.78
N LYS A 53 18.54 18.19 23.58
CA LYS A 53 18.93 17.67 22.26
C LYS A 53 17.71 17.13 21.51
N VAL A 54 17.80 17.07 20.19
CA VAL A 54 16.85 16.31 19.37
C VAL A 54 17.54 15.04 18.85
N LEU A 55 16.91 13.88 19.07
CA LEU A 55 17.34 12.60 18.51
C LEU A 55 16.30 12.11 17.50
N ALA A 56 16.76 11.39 16.48
CA ALA A 56 15.95 10.92 15.35
C ALA A 56 16.29 9.47 14.98
N TRP A 57 15.34 8.71 14.42
CA TRP A 57 15.57 7.39 13.83
C TRP A 57 14.46 6.98 12.84
N GLY A 58 14.71 5.94 12.06
CA GLY A 58 13.86 5.49 10.95
C GLY A 58 14.44 5.81 9.57
N ARG A 59 13.55 5.97 8.60
CA ARG A 59 13.88 6.31 7.20
C ARG A 59 14.63 7.63 7.11
N ASN A 60 15.66 7.69 6.26
CA ASN A 60 16.44 8.92 6.03
C ASN A 60 16.71 9.22 4.54
N SER A 61 15.95 8.63 3.61
CA SER A 61 16.21 8.80 2.16
C SER A 61 16.23 10.27 1.71
N GLU A 62 15.43 11.11 2.38
CA GLU A 62 15.32 12.55 2.09
C GLU A 62 16.16 13.43 3.04
N GLY A 63 16.92 12.84 3.97
CA GLY A 63 17.67 13.56 5.00
C GLY A 63 16.83 13.97 6.22
N GLN A 64 15.63 13.42 6.40
CA GLN A 64 14.68 13.78 7.46
C GLN A 64 15.17 13.51 8.90
N LEU A 65 16.24 12.73 9.09
CA LEU A 65 16.85 12.56 10.42
C LEU A 65 17.79 13.71 10.81
N GLY A 66 18.15 14.62 9.87
CA GLY A 66 18.93 15.83 10.18
C GLY A 66 20.36 15.58 10.67
N ASP A 67 20.87 14.37 10.46
CA ASP A 67 22.18 13.90 10.90
C ASP A 67 23.32 14.26 9.92
N GLY A 68 23.03 15.03 8.86
CA GLY A 68 23.96 15.33 7.78
C GLY A 68 24.18 14.17 6.81
N THR A 69 23.35 13.12 6.84
CA THR A 69 23.43 11.99 5.89
C THR A 69 22.09 11.78 5.17
N LYS A 70 22.00 10.72 4.34
CA LYS A 70 20.73 10.21 3.79
C LYS A 70 20.55 8.72 4.14
N LYS A 71 21.09 8.30 5.30
CA LYS A 71 21.19 6.90 5.69
C LYS A 71 20.16 6.54 6.74
N THR A 72 19.22 5.65 6.39
CA THR A 72 18.21 5.07 7.29
C THR A 72 18.88 4.46 8.54
N SER A 73 18.30 4.66 9.72
CA SER A 73 18.89 4.26 11.01
C SER A 73 17.89 3.57 11.94
N PHE A 74 18.21 2.33 12.35
CA PHE A 74 17.44 1.50 13.28
C PHE A 74 17.73 1.81 14.77
N SER A 75 18.29 2.97 15.04
CA SER A 75 18.72 3.45 16.37
C SER A 75 18.89 4.97 16.33
N SER A 76 18.75 5.62 17.48
CA SER A 76 18.83 7.08 17.61
C SER A 76 20.15 7.68 17.09
N VAL A 77 20.05 8.66 16.20
CA VAL A 77 21.12 9.58 15.80
C VAL A 77 20.79 11.00 16.31
N GLU A 78 21.82 11.82 16.50
CA GLU A 78 21.66 13.21 16.96
C GLU A 78 21.48 14.17 15.78
N VAL A 79 20.44 15.02 15.84
CA VAL A 79 20.20 16.07 14.85
C VAL A 79 21.29 17.14 14.96
N LYS A 80 22.01 17.40 13.87
CA LYS A 80 23.20 18.27 13.91
C LYS A 80 22.84 19.75 14.05
N ASN A 81 23.72 20.50 14.71
CA ASN A 81 23.70 21.96 14.84
C ASN A 81 22.40 22.53 15.45
N LEU A 82 21.65 21.71 16.20
CA LEU A 82 20.34 22.06 16.75
C LEU A 82 20.37 22.00 18.28
N ALA A 83 20.06 23.12 18.91
CA ALA A 83 20.00 23.30 20.36
C ALA A 83 18.89 24.29 20.73
N ASP A 84 18.55 24.35 22.02
CA ASP A 84 17.48 25.18 22.58
C ASP A 84 16.10 24.97 21.92
N VAL A 85 15.83 23.73 21.52
CA VAL A 85 14.52 23.31 21.00
C VAL A 85 13.50 23.23 22.15
N SER A 86 12.30 23.71 21.90
CA SER A 86 11.14 23.66 22.80
C SER A 86 9.98 22.84 22.24
N SER A 87 9.87 22.68 20.92
CA SER A 87 8.95 21.73 20.29
C SER A 87 9.51 21.14 18.99
N ILE A 88 8.98 20.00 18.58
CA ILE A 88 9.30 19.28 17.34
C ILE A 88 7.98 18.87 16.67
N SER A 89 7.99 18.76 15.34
CA SER A 89 6.97 17.99 14.60
C SER A 89 7.63 17.25 13.43
N ALA A 90 7.03 16.14 13.02
CA ALA A 90 7.56 15.20 12.03
C ALA A 90 6.48 14.93 10.99
N GLY A 91 6.63 15.51 9.79
CA GLY A 91 5.70 15.35 8.69
C GLY A 91 5.96 14.09 7.87
N GLY A 92 5.41 14.04 6.65
CA GLY A 92 5.50 12.85 5.80
C GLY A 92 6.93 12.43 5.44
N LYS A 93 7.79 13.39 5.05
CA LYS A 93 9.22 13.17 4.72
C LYS A 93 10.15 14.31 5.16
N PHE A 94 9.69 15.16 6.07
CA PHE A 94 10.44 16.31 6.56
C PHE A 94 10.13 16.57 8.04
N SER A 95 11.00 17.36 8.67
CA SER A 95 11.08 17.53 10.10
C SER A 95 11.14 19.00 10.46
N MET A 96 10.53 19.36 11.59
CA MET A 96 10.48 20.73 12.10
C MET A 96 10.90 20.78 13.57
N ALA A 97 11.55 21.88 13.96
CA ALA A 97 11.84 22.21 15.35
C ALA A 97 11.59 23.70 15.61
N LEU A 98 10.90 24.00 16.71
CA LEU A 98 10.73 25.34 17.25
C LEU A 98 11.75 25.55 18.37
N LYS A 99 12.58 26.58 18.26
CA LYS A 99 13.52 26.98 19.33
C LYS A 99 12.84 27.94 20.32
N LYS A 100 13.34 27.95 21.56
CA LYS A 100 12.88 28.82 22.66
C LYS A 100 12.87 30.33 22.34
N ASN A 101 13.62 30.76 21.32
CA ASN A 101 13.67 32.13 20.83
C ASN A 101 12.60 32.46 19.76
N GLY A 102 11.66 31.55 19.48
CA GLY A 102 10.60 31.75 18.48
C GLY A 102 11.03 31.57 17.03
N THR A 103 12.21 30.98 16.76
CA THR A 103 12.67 30.65 15.40
C THR A 103 12.34 29.20 15.03
N VAL A 104 11.91 28.98 13.78
CA VAL A 104 11.58 27.66 13.22
C VAL A 104 12.75 27.14 12.39
N TRP A 105 13.07 25.87 12.57
CA TRP A 105 14.15 25.15 11.91
C TRP A 105 13.60 23.88 11.25
N VAL A 106 14.11 23.53 10.08
CA VAL A 106 13.50 22.57 9.15
C VAL A 106 14.55 21.74 8.41
N TRP A 107 14.25 20.48 8.08
CA TRP A 107 15.11 19.61 7.27
C TRP A 107 14.33 18.41 6.69
N GLY A 108 14.87 17.75 5.67
CA GLY A 108 14.27 16.64 4.93
C GLY A 108 13.91 16.99 3.48
N ASP A 109 12.84 16.37 2.98
CA ASP A 109 12.24 16.65 1.66
C ASP A 109 11.81 18.12 1.53
N ASN A 110 11.93 18.68 0.32
CA ASN A 110 11.51 20.04 -0.03
C ASN A 110 10.86 20.11 -1.42
N THR A 111 10.41 18.97 -1.98
CA THR A 111 9.86 18.85 -3.35
C THR A 111 8.76 19.88 -3.68
N TYR A 112 7.98 20.30 -2.68
CA TYR A 112 6.89 21.28 -2.81
C TYR A 112 7.16 22.60 -2.05
N GLY A 113 8.40 22.83 -1.62
CA GLY A 113 8.77 24.00 -0.81
C GLY A 113 8.44 23.85 0.69
N GLN A 114 8.18 22.64 1.19
CA GLN A 114 7.72 22.40 2.58
C GLN A 114 8.74 22.74 3.68
N LEU A 115 10.00 23.03 3.34
CA LEU A 115 10.94 23.64 4.28
C LEU A 115 10.69 25.15 4.44
N GLY A 116 10.15 25.84 3.43
CA GLY A 116 9.86 27.27 3.51
C GLY A 116 11.11 28.16 3.48
N ASP A 117 12.25 27.62 3.08
CA ASP A 117 13.57 28.28 3.09
C ASP A 117 13.83 29.18 1.87
N GLY A 118 12.81 29.45 1.07
CA GLY A 118 12.89 30.10 -0.24
C GLY A 118 13.12 29.13 -1.40
N THR A 119 13.53 27.88 -1.12
CA THR A 119 13.94 26.90 -2.15
C THR A 119 12.97 25.71 -2.25
N THR A 120 13.19 24.86 -3.26
CA THR A 120 12.63 23.51 -3.35
C THR A 120 13.73 22.44 -3.24
N GLU A 121 14.87 22.78 -2.63
CA GLU A 121 15.99 21.86 -2.42
C GLU A 121 15.87 21.15 -1.06
N MET A 122 15.94 19.82 -1.07
CA MET A 122 16.03 19.02 0.15
C MET A 122 17.27 19.39 0.99
N LYS A 123 17.16 19.40 2.33
CA LYS A 123 18.27 19.71 3.24
C LYS A 123 18.43 18.59 4.27
N ASN A 124 19.60 17.96 4.33
CA ASN A 124 19.87 16.86 5.27
C ASN A 124 20.43 17.30 6.64
N SER A 125 20.32 18.59 6.95
CA SER A 125 20.66 19.19 8.24
C SER A 125 19.76 20.41 8.45
N PRO A 126 19.46 20.79 9.71
CA PRO A 126 18.55 21.89 10.00
C PRO A 126 18.98 23.23 9.37
N VAL A 127 18.09 23.83 8.58
CA VAL A 127 18.14 25.23 8.14
C VAL A 127 17.06 26.04 8.86
N GLN A 128 17.25 27.34 9.03
CA GLN A 128 16.24 28.22 9.63
C GLN A 128 15.26 28.72 8.55
N VAL A 129 13.96 28.77 8.87
CA VAL A 129 12.95 29.42 8.02
C VAL A 129 13.18 30.95 8.02
N PRO A 130 13.45 31.59 6.87
CA PRO A 130 13.67 33.03 6.78
C PRO A 130 12.37 33.82 7.00
N GLY A 131 12.49 35.06 7.48
CA GLY A 131 11.35 35.97 7.71
C GLY A 131 10.43 35.61 8.88
N LEU A 132 10.45 34.37 9.37
CA LEU A 132 9.56 33.87 10.41
C LEU A 132 10.16 34.00 11.82
N SER A 133 9.43 34.65 12.72
CA SER A 133 9.83 34.98 14.10
C SER A 133 8.61 35.01 15.03
N ASP A 134 8.85 35.06 16.35
CA ASP A 134 7.80 35.05 17.39
C ASP A 134 6.82 33.88 17.29
N VAL A 135 7.26 32.73 16.77
CA VAL A 135 6.46 31.50 16.67
C VAL A 135 6.30 30.85 18.05
N ILE A 136 5.09 30.41 18.37
CA ILE A 136 4.73 29.77 19.64
C ILE A 136 4.27 28.31 19.49
N ALA A 137 3.81 27.91 18.29
CA ALA A 137 3.53 26.52 17.94
C ALA A 137 3.87 26.27 16.47
N ILE A 138 4.21 25.02 16.15
CA ILE A 138 4.47 24.51 14.80
C ILE A 138 3.73 23.20 14.60
N ASP A 139 3.40 22.84 13.36
CA ASP A 139 3.07 21.46 13.02
C ASP A 139 3.41 21.11 11.56
N ALA A 140 3.60 19.81 11.27
CA ALA A 140 4.12 19.30 10.00
C ALA A 140 3.17 18.23 9.43
N GLY A 141 2.54 18.53 8.28
CA GLY A 141 1.66 17.61 7.57
C GLY A 141 2.41 16.67 6.61
N GLY A 142 1.67 16.09 5.67
CA GLY A 142 2.25 15.17 4.66
C GLY A 142 3.38 15.81 3.85
N ALA A 143 3.10 16.96 3.24
CA ALA A 143 4.06 17.78 2.49
C ALA A 143 3.81 19.29 2.62
N HIS A 144 3.24 19.75 3.73
CA HIS A 144 3.08 21.17 4.06
C HIS A 144 3.29 21.40 5.57
N ALA A 145 3.52 22.64 5.97
CA ALA A 145 3.88 23.03 7.32
C ALA A 145 3.03 24.20 7.83
N LEU A 146 2.85 24.28 9.15
CA LEU A 146 2.13 25.33 9.86
C LEU A 146 2.98 25.97 10.97
N ALA A 147 2.76 27.26 11.21
CA ALA A 147 3.28 27.99 12.36
C ALA A 147 2.26 29.01 12.91
N LEU A 148 2.02 28.96 14.22
CA LEU A 148 1.24 29.96 14.95
C LEU A 148 2.20 30.97 15.59
N LYS A 149 2.02 32.26 15.29
CA LYS A 149 2.77 33.36 15.89
C LYS A 149 2.09 33.90 17.15
N LYS A 150 2.89 34.54 18.00
CA LYS A 150 2.49 35.18 19.27
C LYS A 150 1.48 36.32 19.11
N ASP A 151 1.39 36.90 17.91
CA ASP A 151 0.36 37.89 17.53
C ASP A 151 -1.01 37.26 17.19
N GLY A 152 -1.10 35.93 17.19
CA GLY A 152 -2.30 35.16 16.85
C GLY A 152 -2.39 34.78 15.36
N THR A 153 -1.48 35.24 14.51
CA THR A 153 -1.51 34.92 13.07
C THR A 153 -1.02 33.50 12.79
N LEU A 154 -1.75 32.78 11.94
CA LEU A 154 -1.40 31.45 11.44
C LEU A 154 -0.76 31.57 10.05
N TRP A 155 0.39 30.92 9.89
CA TRP A 155 1.19 30.89 8.68
C TRP A 155 1.36 29.45 8.19
N ALA A 156 1.44 29.26 6.88
CA ALA A 156 1.55 27.97 6.22
C ALA A 156 2.54 28.03 5.04
N TRP A 157 3.16 26.91 4.68
CA TRP A 157 3.96 26.78 3.45
C TRP A 157 4.09 25.32 2.98
N GLY A 158 4.61 25.12 1.76
CA GLY A 158 4.76 23.82 1.12
C GLY A 158 3.67 23.49 0.09
N GLN A 159 3.23 22.23 0.08
CA GLN A 159 2.19 21.74 -0.83
C GLN A 159 0.86 22.49 -0.61
N ASN A 160 0.15 22.74 -1.72
CA ASN A 160 -1.11 23.49 -1.73
C ASN A 160 -2.10 22.98 -2.80
N SER A 161 -1.88 21.79 -3.38
CA SER A 161 -2.69 21.27 -4.49
C SER A 161 -4.18 21.11 -4.14
N TYR A 162 -4.47 20.98 -2.85
CA TYR A 162 -5.82 20.95 -2.27
C TYR A 162 -6.09 22.18 -1.41
N ALA A 163 -5.48 23.33 -1.70
CA ALA A 163 -5.59 24.59 -0.95
C ALA A 163 -5.24 24.50 0.56
N GLN A 164 -4.37 23.54 0.93
CA GLN A 164 -3.85 23.25 2.27
C GLN A 164 -3.37 24.47 3.07
N LEU A 165 -2.86 25.50 2.39
CA LEU A 165 -2.29 26.70 3.00
C LEU A 165 -3.36 27.72 3.47
N GLY A 166 -4.62 27.55 3.04
CA GLY A 166 -5.74 28.44 3.41
C GLY A 166 -5.54 29.92 3.03
N ASN A 167 -4.72 30.16 2.00
CA ASN A 167 -4.32 31.48 1.51
C ASN A 167 -5.21 31.97 0.35
N GLY A 168 -6.31 31.29 0.04
CA GLY A 168 -7.18 31.57 -1.11
C GLY A 168 -6.64 31.07 -2.46
N THR A 169 -5.52 30.33 -2.50
CA THR A 169 -4.97 29.77 -3.75
C THR A 169 -4.70 28.26 -3.64
N THR A 170 -4.42 27.61 -4.77
CA THR A 170 -3.89 26.24 -4.85
C THR A 170 -2.39 26.18 -5.16
N GLU A 171 -1.72 27.33 -5.16
CA GLU A 171 -0.32 27.46 -5.57
C GLU A 171 0.65 27.09 -4.44
N HIS A 172 1.67 26.31 -4.76
CA HIS A 172 2.74 25.95 -3.83
C HIS A 172 3.50 27.18 -3.33
N SER A 173 4.04 27.11 -2.11
CA SER A 173 4.88 28.19 -1.59
C SER A 173 6.11 27.67 -0.88
N SER A 174 7.29 28.02 -1.39
CA SER A 174 8.58 27.80 -0.74
C SER A 174 8.90 28.84 0.33
N SER A 175 7.92 29.60 0.81
CA SER A 175 8.07 30.60 1.88
C SER A 175 6.77 30.71 2.70
N PRO A 176 6.83 31.10 3.98
CA PRO A 176 5.64 31.29 4.80
C PRO A 176 4.65 32.29 4.20
N VAL A 177 3.42 31.86 3.98
CA VAL A 177 2.26 32.71 3.63
C VAL A 177 1.25 32.72 4.78
N GLN A 178 0.56 33.85 4.98
CA GLN A 178 -0.44 33.97 6.05
C GLN A 178 -1.78 33.34 5.61
N MET A 179 -2.39 32.56 6.51
CA MET A 179 -3.71 31.98 6.31
C MET A 179 -4.81 33.06 6.43
N LEU A 180 -5.79 33.04 5.53
CA LEU A 180 -6.88 34.01 5.47
C LEU A 180 -8.04 33.64 6.43
N GLY A 181 -9.01 34.56 6.56
CA GLY A 181 -10.23 34.37 7.36
C GLY A 181 -10.06 34.47 8.89
N LEU A 182 -8.93 34.03 9.44
CA LEU A 182 -8.74 33.85 10.88
C LEU A 182 -8.25 35.09 11.66
N ALA A 183 -8.05 36.25 11.01
CA ALA A 183 -7.29 37.38 11.57
C ALA A 183 -7.84 38.02 12.86
N ASN A 184 -9.11 37.79 13.22
CA ASN A 184 -9.72 38.24 14.48
C ASN A 184 -10.08 37.09 15.43
N ILE A 185 -9.70 35.85 15.08
CA ILE A 185 -10.02 34.64 15.83
C ILE A 185 -8.80 34.24 16.65
N LYS A 186 -8.97 34.10 17.96
CA LYS A 186 -7.88 33.68 18.85
C LYS A 186 -7.60 32.19 18.71
N ILE A 187 -6.53 31.85 18.01
CA ILE A 187 -6.06 30.47 17.87
C ILE A 187 -5.27 30.05 19.12
N LYS A 188 -5.61 28.87 19.64
CA LYS A 188 -5.02 28.23 20.82
C LYS A 188 -4.03 27.13 20.43
N ALA A 189 -4.37 26.34 19.41
CA ALA A 189 -3.55 25.25 18.88
C ALA A 189 -3.80 25.05 17.39
N ILE A 190 -2.89 24.34 16.72
CA ILE A 190 -2.89 24.08 15.28
C ILE A 190 -2.63 22.59 15.04
N GLY A 191 -2.99 22.10 13.86
CA GLY A 191 -2.68 20.73 13.44
C GLY A 191 -2.67 20.57 11.92
N ALA A 192 -1.78 19.74 11.39
CA ALA A 192 -1.61 19.49 9.96
C ALA A 192 -1.80 18.01 9.62
N GLY A 193 -2.65 17.72 8.63
CA GLY A 193 -2.86 16.36 8.11
C GLY A 193 -2.06 16.11 6.82
N GLU A 194 -2.41 15.07 6.06
CA GLU A 194 -1.79 14.83 4.75
C GLU A 194 -2.16 15.94 3.75
N TYR A 195 -3.45 16.30 3.68
CA TYR A 195 -4.02 17.26 2.71
C TYR A 195 -4.84 18.40 3.36
N ASN A 196 -4.62 18.65 4.65
CA ASN A 196 -5.45 19.54 5.47
C ASN A 196 -4.67 20.34 6.52
N SER A 197 -5.22 21.48 6.91
CA SER A 197 -4.73 22.31 8.02
C SER A 197 -5.89 22.68 8.94
N TYR A 198 -5.65 22.71 10.24
CA TYR A 198 -6.66 22.93 11.27
C TYR A 198 -6.18 23.91 12.34
N ALA A 199 -7.14 24.64 12.93
CA ALA A 199 -6.91 25.58 14.02
C ALA A 199 -7.99 25.44 15.10
N LEU A 200 -7.57 25.17 16.34
CA LEU A 200 -8.42 25.14 17.53
C LEU A 200 -8.38 26.50 18.21
N THR A 201 -9.54 27.05 18.55
CA THR A 201 -9.69 28.40 19.14
C THR A 201 -9.64 28.42 20.68
N GLU A 202 -9.51 29.61 21.28
CA GLU A 202 -9.70 29.78 22.74
C GLU A 202 -11.12 29.41 23.21
N SER A 203 -12.16 29.54 22.36
CA SER A 203 -13.54 29.16 22.66
C SER A 203 -13.81 27.65 22.52
N GLY A 204 -12.87 26.89 21.93
CA GLY A 204 -13.02 25.45 21.71
C GLY A 204 -13.76 25.09 20.41
N ASP A 205 -13.91 26.04 19.49
CA ASP A 205 -14.33 25.80 18.11
C ASP A 205 -13.13 25.34 17.27
N VAL A 206 -13.36 24.43 16.32
CA VAL A 206 -12.34 23.96 15.36
C VAL A 206 -12.62 24.53 13.97
N TRP A 207 -11.58 25.10 13.36
CA TRP A 207 -11.56 25.54 11.97
C TRP A 207 -10.66 24.61 11.16
N ALA A 208 -11.03 24.38 9.91
CA ALA A 208 -10.39 23.43 9.00
C ALA A 208 -10.30 24.01 7.58
N VAL A 209 -9.24 23.66 6.85
CA VAL A 209 -9.05 24.01 5.44
C VAL A 209 -8.34 22.87 4.71
N GLY A 210 -8.43 22.84 3.38
CA GLY A 210 -7.87 21.77 2.56
C GLY A 210 -8.93 20.84 1.96
N ARG A 211 -8.52 19.60 1.65
CA ARG A 211 -9.34 18.52 1.07
C ARG A 211 -10.55 18.14 1.95
N TYR A 212 -11.67 17.70 1.36
CA TYR A 212 -12.82 17.19 2.16
C TYR A 212 -13.48 15.89 1.66
N ASN A 213 -12.87 15.19 0.70
CA ASN A 213 -13.47 14.05 -0.01
C ASN A 213 -13.85 12.85 0.86
N ASP A 214 -13.14 12.66 1.97
CA ASP A 214 -13.37 11.59 2.94
C ASP A 214 -13.97 12.17 4.25
N GLY A 215 -14.46 13.42 4.22
CA GLY A 215 -15.08 14.10 5.36
C GLY A 215 -14.10 14.82 6.29
N GLU A 216 -12.87 15.07 5.85
CA GLU A 216 -11.75 15.51 6.72
C GLU A 216 -12.02 16.84 7.46
N LEU A 217 -12.76 17.79 6.86
CA LEU A 217 -13.04 19.09 7.48
C LEU A 217 -14.05 19.06 8.64
N GLY A 218 -14.80 17.97 8.83
CA GLY A 218 -15.71 17.81 9.97
C GLY A 218 -16.92 18.76 9.98
N ASN A 219 -17.31 19.31 8.82
CA ASN A 219 -18.43 20.26 8.66
C ASN A 219 -19.66 19.63 7.98
N GLY A 220 -19.73 18.29 7.90
CA GLY A 220 -20.78 17.55 7.20
C GLY A 220 -20.67 17.56 5.67
N ALA A 221 -19.69 18.25 5.09
CA ALA A 221 -19.53 18.33 3.65
C ALA A 221 -18.86 17.06 3.08
N MET A 222 -19.68 16.12 2.58
CA MET A 222 -19.31 15.27 1.45
C MET A 222 -20.09 15.71 0.21
N ARG A 223 -19.59 16.69 -0.55
CA ARG A 223 -20.16 16.98 -1.89
C ARG A 223 -19.64 15.97 -2.91
N GLN A 224 -20.54 15.16 -3.45
CA GLN A 224 -20.24 14.24 -4.56
C GLN A 224 -20.40 14.90 -5.94
N ASP A 225 -21.08 16.05 -6.03
CA ASP A 225 -21.75 16.48 -7.27
C ASP A 225 -21.16 17.68 -8.01
N VAL A 226 -20.10 18.33 -7.50
CA VAL A 226 -19.44 19.49 -8.15
C VAL A 226 -17.93 19.47 -7.94
N GLY A 227 -17.18 19.86 -8.99
CA GLY A 227 -15.73 19.91 -8.96
C GLY A 227 -15.20 21.05 -8.07
N GLY A 228 -14.26 20.71 -7.18
CA GLY A 228 -13.75 21.62 -6.14
C GLY A 228 -13.57 20.86 -4.83
N PHE A 229 -12.70 19.85 -4.83
CA PHE A 229 -12.53 18.87 -3.74
C PHE A 229 -11.80 19.40 -2.49
N TYR A 230 -11.86 20.71 -2.25
CA TYR A 230 -11.16 21.41 -1.19
C TYR A 230 -11.84 22.73 -0.84
N GLU A 231 -11.63 23.21 0.39
CA GLU A 231 -11.87 24.59 0.78
C GLU A 231 -10.55 25.36 0.78
N SER A 232 -10.52 26.58 0.19
CA SER A 232 -9.31 27.40 0.07
C SER A 232 -9.18 28.54 1.08
N VAL A 233 -10.21 28.71 1.92
CA VAL A 233 -10.27 29.58 3.09
C VAL A 233 -10.85 28.74 4.23
N PRO A 234 -10.38 28.88 5.49
CA PRO A 234 -10.87 28.04 6.59
C PRO A 234 -12.38 28.12 6.83
N VAL A 235 -12.99 26.95 6.99
CA VAL A 235 -14.40 26.75 7.38
C VAL A 235 -14.46 26.20 8.80
N GLN A 236 -15.59 26.39 9.50
CA GLN A 236 -15.78 25.85 10.84
C GLN A 236 -16.30 24.40 10.78
N ALA A 237 -15.75 23.52 11.61
CA ALA A 237 -16.25 22.16 11.82
C ALA A 237 -17.48 22.15 12.75
N ASN A 238 -18.34 21.13 12.64
CA ASN A 238 -19.58 20.97 13.41
C ASN A 238 -19.33 20.51 14.86
N ILE A 239 -18.33 21.09 15.54
CA ILE A 239 -17.98 20.82 16.94
C ILE A 239 -17.46 22.08 17.63
N SER A 240 -17.89 22.27 18.89
CA SER A 240 -17.50 23.38 19.76
C SER A 240 -17.30 22.90 21.19
N GLY A 241 -16.62 23.70 22.04
CA GLY A 241 -16.25 23.30 23.39
C GLY A 241 -15.16 22.23 23.46
N VAL A 242 -14.40 22.04 22.37
CA VAL A 242 -13.21 21.18 22.29
C VAL A 242 -12.14 21.71 23.26
N LYS A 243 -11.63 20.82 24.10
CA LYS A 243 -10.56 21.12 25.06
C LYS A 243 -9.19 21.01 24.40
N ASP A 244 -8.98 19.98 23.58
CA ASP A 244 -7.72 19.63 22.95
C ASP A 244 -7.98 18.79 21.70
N PHE A 245 -7.04 18.71 20.75
CA PHE A 245 -7.23 17.95 19.52
C PHE A 245 -5.95 17.27 19.02
N SER A 246 -6.10 16.26 18.16
CA SER A 246 -4.98 15.65 17.43
C SER A 246 -5.42 15.36 16.00
N VAL A 247 -4.66 15.89 15.05
CA VAL A 247 -4.84 15.66 13.62
C VAL A 247 -3.96 14.48 13.23
N GLY A 248 -4.53 13.53 12.49
CA GLY A 248 -3.81 12.43 11.86
C GLY A 248 -3.72 12.61 10.35
N GLY A 249 -3.25 11.58 9.64
CA GLY A 249 -3.04 11.65 8.18
C GLY A 249 -4.31 12.03 7.42
N GLN A 250 -5.44 11.36 7.69
CA GLN A 250 -6.73 11.64 7.06
C GLN A 250 -7.94 11.61 8.02
N HIS A 251 -7.69 11.76 9.32
CA HIS A 251 -8.74 11.78 10.34
C HIS A 251 -8.34 12.71 11.49
N VAL A 252 -9.31 13.13 12.31
CA VAL A 252 -9.07 14.02 13.46
C VAL A 252 -9.75 13.47 14.70
N LEU A 253 -9.11 13.68 15.85
CA LEU A 253 -9.65 13.40 17.18
C LEU A 253 -9.80 14.71 17.97
N ALA A 254 -10.94 14.91 18.62
CA ALA A 254 -11.20 16.02 19.54
C ALA A 254 -11.48 15.49 20.96
N LEU A 255 -10.72 15.97 21.95
CA LEU A 255 -10.95 15.71 23.36
C LEU A 255 -11.81 16.84 23.95
N MET A 256 -12.91 16.47 24.58
CA MET A 256 -13.89 17.41 25.12
C MET A 256 -13.61 17.75 26.60
N ASN A 257 -14.22 18.83 27.09
CA ASN A 257 -14.12 19.22 28.50
C ASN A 257 -14.76 18.21 29.47
N ASP A 258 -15.72 17.38 29.01
CA ASP A 258 -16.30 16.25 29.77
C ASP A 258 -15.42 14.98 29.78
N LEU A 259 -14.23 15.04 29.17
CA LEU A 259 -13.28 13.93 29.00
C LEU A 259 -13.79 12.78 28.12
N THR A 260 -14.73 13.06 27.21
CA THR A 260 -15.07 12.19 26.08
C THR A 260 -14.35 12.62 24.81
N VAL A 261 -14.33 11.74 23.79
CA VAL A 261 -13.62 11.96 22.53
C VAL A 261 -14.62 11.90 21.37
N PHE A 262 -14.41 12.79 20.40
CA PHE A 262 -15.09 12.81 19.11
C PHE A 262 -14.06 12.57 17.99
N GLN A 263 -14.52 12.04 16.86
CA GLN A 263 -13.68 11.70 15.71
C GLN A 263 -14.42 11.94 14.38
N TRP A 264 -13.67 12.26 13.32
CA TRP A 264 -14.20 12.41 11.95
C TRP A 264 -13.10 12.24 10.90
N GLY A 265 -13.49 12.26 9.63
CA GLY A 265 -12.63 12.02 8.47
C GLY A 265 -12.70 10.58 7.97
N ARG A 266 -11.62 10.14 7.31
CA ARG A 266 -11.61 8.97 6.43
C ARG A 266 -11.92 7.66 7.16
N ASN A 267 -12.88 6.92 6.59
CA ASN A 267 -13.47 5.70 7.15
C ASN A 267 -14.21 5.89 8.49
N ILE A 268 -14.57 7.13 8.86
CA ILE A 268 -15.28 7.45 10.10
C ILE A 268 -16.62 8.14 9.80
N SER A 269 -16.60 9.43 9.45
CA SER A 269 -17.79 10.30 9.33
C SER A 269 -17.38 11.69 8.82
N PRO A 270 -18.22 12.42 8.07
CA PRO A 270 -17.95 13.82 7.70
C PRO A 270 -18.36 14.82 8.78
N ASP A 271 -19.08 14.37 9.80
CA ASP A 271 -19.40 15.10 11.01
C ASP A 271 -18.68 14.48 12.22
N PRO A 272 -18.23 15.27 13.21
CA PRO A 272 -17.68 14.78 14.47
C PRO A 272 -18.64 13.84 15.20
N VAL A 273 -18.32 12.53 15.21
CA VAL A 273 -19.06 11.50 15.93
C VAL A 273 -18.36 11.11 17.22
N LYS A 274 -19.13 10.90 18.29
CA LYS A 274 -18.61 10.54 19.61
C LYS A 274 -18.07 9.11 19.60
N VAL A 275 -16.85 8.91 20.09
CA VAL A 275 -16.25 7.58 20.26
C VAL A 275 -17.00 6.83 21.36
N THR A 276 -17.64 5.71 20.99
CA THR A 276 -18.34 4.80 21.89
C THR A 276 -17.36 4.07 22.81
N ASN A 277 -17.88 3.60 23.96
CA ASN A 277 -17.14 2.84 24.98
C ASN A 277 -15.88 3.52 25.58
N LEU A 278 -15.59 4.77 25.20
CA LEU A 278 -14.45 5.57 25.66
C LEU A 278 -14.91 6.77 26.52
N SER A 279 -14.30 6.91 27.68
CA SER A 279 -14.54 8.04 28.61
C SER A 279 -13.35 8.20 29.56
N LYS A 280 -13.33 9.30 30.33
CA LYS A 280 -12.24 9.66 31.25
C LYS A 280 -10.89 9.77 30.52
N VAL A 281 -10.89 10.30 29.29
CA VAL A 281 -9.67 10.45 28.49
C VAL A 281 -8.87 11.64 29.01
N LYS A 282 -7.56 11.42 29.20
CA LYS A 282 -6.57 12.40 29.66
C LYS A 282 -5.89 13.09 28.47
N ALA A 283 -5.52 12.31 27.46
CA ALA A 283 -4.81 12.74 26.26
C ALA A 283 -5.15 11.81 25.07
N ILE A 284 -4.98 12.31 23.85
CA ILE A 284 -5.26 11.64 22.58
C ILE A 284 -4.07 11.79 21.63
N ALA A 285 -3.92 10.88 20.66
CA ALA A 285 -3.06 11.06 19.50
C ALA A 285 -3.67 10.35 18.28
N ALA A 286 -3.47 10.91 17.10
CA ALA A 286 -3.87 10.35 15.81
C ALA A 286 -2.62 10.05 14.97
N GLY A 287 -2.59 8.88 14.33
CA GLY A 287 -1.61 8.53 13.30
C GLY A 287 -2.19 8.65 11.89
N GLY A 288 -1.67 7.91 10.92
CA GLY A 288 -2.19 7.92 9.54
C GLY A 288 -3.69 7.60 9.46
N LEU A 289 -4.04 6.35 9.81
CA LEU A 289 -5.42 5.83 9.89
C LEU A 289 -5.68 5.03 11.18
N HIS A 290 -4.95 5.33 12.26
CA HIS A 290 -5.13 4.74 13.58
C HIS A 290 -5.18 5.83 14.67
N SER A 291 -5.89 5.55 15.75
CA SER A 291 -6.27 6.50 16.79
C SER A 291 -5.89 5.96 18.17
N LEU A 292 -5.48 6.83 19.10
CA LEU A 292 -4.88 6.48 20.38
C LEU A 292 -5.44 7.37 21.51
N ALA A 293 -5.64 6.79 22.71
CA ALA A 293 -6.11 7.53 23.88
C ALA A 293 -5.55 7.01 25.22
N ILE A 294 -5.01 7.91 26.04
CA ILE A 294 -4.63 7.64 27.43
C ILE A 294 -5.83 7.99 28.34
N LYS A 295 -6.30 7.06 29.17
CA LYS A 295 -7.33 7.33 30.20
C LYS A 295 -6.71 7.91 31.49
N GLN A 296 -7.55 8.48 32.36
CA GLN A 296 -7.12 9.04 33.66
C GLN A 296 -6.52 7.99 34.62
N ASP A 297 -6.93 6.72 34.52
CA ASP A 297 -6.29 5.59 35.20
C ASP A 297 -4.88 5.26 34.64
N GLY A 298 -4.52 5.88 33.52
CA GLY A 298 -3.25 5.74 32.86
C GLY A 298 -3.19 4.65 31.79
N THR A 299 -4.26 3.89 31.57
CA THR A 299 -4.34 2.84 30.54
C THR A 299 -4.36 3.45 29.13
N LEU A 300 -3.72 2.76 28.19
CA LEU A 300 -3.64 3.14 26.78
C LEU A 300 -4.59 2.29 25.92
N TRP A 301 -5.35 2.98 25.07
CA TRP A 301 -6.35 2.43 24.17
C TRP A 301 -6.05 2.84 22.73
N ALA A 302 -6.39 1.99 21.77
CA ALA A 302 -6.14 2.17 20.34
C ALA A 302 -7.31 1.64 19.48
N TRP A 303 -7.56 2.26 18.32
CA TRP A 303 -8.50 1.79 17.31
C TRP A 303 -8.14 2.32 15.91
N GLY A 304 -8.87 1.92 14.87
CA GLY A 304 -8.57 2.18 13.47
C GLY A 304 -7.84 1.03 12.76
N ASP A 305 -7.01 1.36 11.78
CA ASP A 305 -6.22 0.37 11.04
C ASP A 305 -5.18 -0.36 11.91
N ASN A 306 -4.88 -1.60 11.56
CA ASN A 306 -3.95 -2.46 12.30
C ASN A 306 -3.08 -3.35 11.40
N GLN A 307 -2.99 -3.07 10.10
CA GLN A 307 -2.29 -3.95 9.14
C GLN A 307 -0.80 -4.14 9.45
N SER A 308 -0.15 -3.16 10.10
CA SER A 308 1.22 -3.27 10.59
C SER A 308 1.31 -3.61 12.09
N GLY A 309 0.20 -3.82 12.80
CA GLY A 309 0.16 -4.09 14.24
C GLY A 309 0.14 -2.83 15.11
N GLN A 310 -0.12 -1.66 14.52
CA GLN A 310 -0.05 -0.34 15.16
C GLN A 310 -1.08 -0.12 16.29
N LEU A 311 -2.07 -0.99 16.46
CA LEU A 311 -2.94 -0.95 17.64
C LEU A 311 -2.32 -1.58 18.89
N GLY A 312 -1.16 -2.25 18.77
CA GLY A 312 -0.44 -2.85 19.89
C GLY A 312 -1.28 -3.86 20.70
N ASN A 313 -2.29 -4.47 20.07
CA ASN A 313 -3.32 -5.28 20.73
C ASN A 313 -3.01 -6.80 20.70
N GLY A 314 -1.88 -7.17 20.07
CA GLY A 314 -1.40 -8.53 19.89
C GLY A 314 -1.75 -9.21 18.56
N GLY A 315 -2.42 -8.53 17.63
CA GLY A 315 -2.73 -9.02 16.29
C GLY A 315 -2.76 -7.91 15.22
N TYR A 316 -3.14 -8.27 13.99
CA TYR A 316 -3.16 -7.38 12.81
C TYR A 316 -4.58 -6.95 12.37
N VAL A 317 -5.62 -7.32 13.12
CA VAL A 317 -7.02 -7.08 12.73
C VAL A 317 -7.43 -5.65 13.11
N LYS A 318 -7.94 -4.88 12.14
CA LYS A 318 -8.56 -3.55 12.31
C LYS A 318 -9.55 -3.58 13.48
N GLN A 319 -9.65 -2.52 14.27
CA GLN A 319 -10.65 -2.40 15.33
C GLN A 319 -11.42 -1.09 15.15
N ASP A 320 -12.74 -1.17 14.95
CA ASP A 320 -13.58 0.03 14.83
C ASP A 320 -13.94 0.65 16.19
N GLU A 321 -13.88 -0.17 17.24
CA GLU A 321 -14.10 0.22 18.63
C GLU A 321 -12.76 0.25 19.41
N PRO A 322 -12.59 1.13 20.41
CA PRO A 322 -11.38 1.20 21.24
C PRO A 322 -11.03 -0.12 21.95
N VAL A 323 -9.86 -0.68 21.64
CA VAL A 323 -9.26 -1.80 22.36
C VAL A 323 -8.11 -1.32 23.25
N GLN A 324 -7.84 -2.04 24.34
CA GLN A 324 -6.68 -1.76 25.19
C GLN A 324 -5.38 -2.33 24.59
N VAL A 325 -4.31 -1.54 24.62
CA VAL A 325 -2.95 -1.94 24.21
C VAL A 325 -2.37 -2.98 25.18
N LYS A 326 -1.66 -3.98 24.66
CA LYS A 326 -1.15 -5.14 25.42
C LYS A 326 0.33 -5.38 25.11
N GLN A 327 1.10 -5.80 26.11
CA GLN A 327 2.56 -5.94 25.99
C GLN A 327 3.05 -7.38 25.72
N SER A 328 2.24 -8.41 26.01
CA SER A 328 2.70 -9.80 25.96
C SER A 328 1.55 -10.82 25.80
N LYS A 329 1.93 -12.06 25.50
CA LYS A 329 1.07 -13.26 25.58
C LYS A 329 0.75 -13.69 27.03
N SER A 330 1.44 -13.12 28.02
CA SER A 330 1.17 -13.31 29.46
C SER A 330 0.67 -12.01 30.11
N PRO A 331 -0.24 -12.07 31.09
CA PRO A 331 -0.80 -10.89 31.74
C PRO A 331 0.09 -10.39 32.89
N GLU A 332 0.44 -9.11 32.88
CA GLU A 332 0.78 -8.24 34.03
C GLU A 332 0.75 -6.77 33.52
N THR A 333 0.49 -5.78 34.37
CA THR A 333 0.00 -4.45 33.93
C THR A 333 1.08 -3.37 33.81
N PHE A 334 1.78 -3.31 32.67
CA PHE A 334 2.87 -2.32 32.49
C PHE A 334 2.42 -0.89 32.15
N PHE A 335 1.40 -0.70 31.31
CA PHE A 335 0.86 0.64 30.97
C PHE A 335 -0.05 1.20 32.08
N SER A 336 0.37 1.10 33.34
CA SER A 336 -0.15 1.96 34.40
C SER A 336 0.55 3.31 34.30
N LYS A 337 -0.20 4.35 33.91
CA LYS A 337 0.24 5.76 33.75
C LYS A 337 1.10 6.03 32.51
N ALA A 338 0.59 5.78 31.30
CA ALA A 338 1.19 6.38 30.11
C ALA A 338 1.31 7.92 30.25
N ALA A 339 2.45 8.48 29.87
CA ALA A 339 2.77 9.90 30.04
C ALA A 339 2.40 10.71 28.79
N ALA A 340 2.86 10.26 27.62
CA ALA A 340 2.61 10.82 26.30
C ALA A 340 2.53 9.71 25.23
N ILE A 341 1.89 10.02 24.09
CA ILE A 341 1.72 9.15 22.92
C ILE A 341 1.84 9.97 21.63
N ALA A 342 2.35 9.36 20.56
CA ALA A 342 2.29 9.86 19.19
C ALA A 342 2.13 8.69 18.21
N GLY A 343 1.30 8.87 17.17
CA GLY A 343 1.16 7.91 16.07
C GLY A 343 1.82 8.46 14.81
N GLY A 344 2.62 7.62 14.12
CA GLY A 344 3.03 7.88 12.76
C GLY A 344 2.03 7.31 11.75
N TRP A 345 2.45 7.04 10.52
CA TRP A 345 1.54 6.48 9.51
C TRP A 345 1.06 5.07 9.88
N GLN A 346 2.00 4.16 10.12
CA GLN A 346 1.76 2.74 10.44
C GLN A 346 2.53 2.25 11.69
N HIS A 347 3.06 3.17 12.50
CA HIS A 347 3.70 2.88 13.79
C HIS A 347 3.21 3.82 14.91
N THR A 348 3.50 3.47 16.14
CA THR A 348 3.15 4.24 17.35
C THR A 348 4.35 4.30 18.29
N ILE A 349 4.49 5.41 19.02
CA ILE A 349 5.45 5.58 20.11
C ILE A 349 4.78 6.15 21.37
N ALA A 350 5.23 5.71 22.54
CA ALA A 350 4.74 6.15 23.84
C ALA A 350 5.87 6.35 24.86
N ILE A 351 5.71 7.34 25.74
CA ILE A 351 6.48 7.46 26.98
C ILE A 351 5.65 6.79 28.10
N ALA A 352 6.19 5.75 28.72
CA ALA A 352 5.61 5.13 29.90
C ALA A 352 5.80 6.00 31.15
N GLY A 353 5.00 5.78 32.20
CA GLY A 353 5.07 6.57 33.45
C GLY A 353 6.38 6.49 34.24
N SER A 354 7.29 5.62 33.81
CA SER A 354 8.68 5.50 34.27
C SER A 354 9.68 6.35 33.47
N GLY A 355 9.24 7.06 32.44
CA GLY A 355 10.10 7.75 31.46
C GLY A 355 10.63 6.84 30.33
N ALA A 356 10.38 5.53 30.38
CA ALA A 356 10.84 4.58 29.36
C ALA A 356 10.07 4.73 28.03
N LEU A 357 10.79 4.64 26.91
CA LEU A 357 10.22 4.69 25.56
C LEU A 357 9.81 3.30 25.05
N TRP A 358 8.64 3.24 24.42
CA TRP A 358 8.05 2.04 23.82
C TRP A 358 7.46 2.36 22.45
N ALA A 359 7.65 1.46 21.47
CA ALA A 359 7.07 1.62 20.14
C ALA A 359 6.58 0.29 19.55
N TRP A 360 5.64 0.34 18.60
CA TRP A 360 5.06 -0.81 17.90
C TRP A 360 4.43 -0.41 16.56
N GLY A 361 3.96 -1.39 15.79
CA GLY A 361 3.55 -1.23 14.40
C GLY A 361 4.67 -1.59 13.43
N ASP A 362 4.77 -0.85 12.33
CA ASP A 362 5.78 -1.02 11.28
C ASP A 362 7.21 -0.72 11.78
N ASN A 363 8.22 -1.33 11.14
CA ASN A 363 9.65 -1.12 11.39
C ASN A 363 10.52 -1.41 10.15
N HIS A 364 9.97 -1.40 8.93
CA HIS A 364 10.73 -1.70 7.71
C HIS A 364 11.92 -0.76 7.49
N GLU A 365 11.86 0.48 7.99
CA GLU A 365 12.92 1.49 7.92
C GLU A 365 13.55 1.79 9.29
N GLY A 366 13.20 1.06 10.35
CA GLY A 366 13.75 1.24 11.70
C GLY A 366 13.06 2.31 12.56
N GLU A 367 11.85 2.72 12.19
CA GLU A 367 11.02 3.76 12.82
C GLU A 367 10.66 3.48 14.29
N LEU A 368 10.72 2.22 14.75
CA LEU A 368 10.60 1.84 16.17
C LEU A 368 11.89 2.10 16.99
N GLY A 369 13.00 2.46 16.35
CA GLY A 369 14.27 2.80 17.02
C GLY A 369 15.00 1.60 17.64
N THR A 370 14.58 0.39 17.29
CA THR A 370 15.18 -0.87 17.70
C THR A 370 15.04 -1.92 16.59
N LYS A 371 15.85 -2.99 16.63
CA LYS A 371 15.72 -4.13 15.71
C LYS A 371 14.88 -5.23 16.34
N LEU A 372 13.92 -5.74 15.58
CA LEU A 372 13.10 -6.88 15.99
C LEU A 372 13.88 -8.19 15.79
N GLU A 373 13.65 -9.18 16.66
CA GLU A 373 14.30 -10.49 16.59
C GLU A 373 13.78 -11.35 15.42
N SER A 374 12.56 -11.09 14.97
CA SER A 374 11.94 -11.75 13.81
C SER A 374 10.85 -10.87 13.19
N GLY A 375 10.80 -10.78 11.86
CA GLY A 375 9.83 -9.97 11.12
C GLY A 375 10.16 -8.47 11.10
N TYR A 376 9.35 -7.71 10.36
CA TYR A 376 9.48 -6.26 10.22
C TYR A 376 8.45 -5.48 11.05
N ASN A 377 7.42 -6.14 11.58
CA ASN A 377 6.30 -5.49 12.27
C ASN A 377 6.20 -6.04 13.70
N SER A 378 5.75 -5.21 14.66
CA SER A 378 5.46 -5.65 16.03
C SER A 378 4.02 -5.33 16.42
N THR A 379 3.22 -6.36 16.71
CA THR A 379 1.84 -6.23 17.23
C THR A 379 1.78 -5.98 18.75
N TYR A 380 2.94 -5.85 19.40
CA TYR A 380 3.11 -5.58 20.83
C TYR A 380 4.16 -4.46 21.02
N PRO A 381 4.00 -3.56 22.01
CA PRO A 381 5.01 -2.57 22.40
C PRO A 381 6.37 -3.20 22.75
N VAL A 382 7.41 -2.81 22.02
CA VAL A 382 8.83 -3.14 22.30
C VAL A 382 9.56 -1.92 22.89
N SER A 383 10.57 -2.16 23.73
CA SER A 383 11.33 -1.10 24.40
C SER A 383 12.46 -0.55 23.54
N ILE A 384 12.62 0.78 23.56
CA ILE A 384 13.72 1.48 22.88
C ILE A 384 14.89 1.66 23.86
N GLY A 385 16.14 1.49 23.38
CA GLY A 385 17.36 1.77 24.14
C GLY A 385 17.79 0.73 25.19
N SER A 386 16.92 -0.22 25.54
CA SER A 386 17.28 -1.33 26.43
C SER A 386 18.24 -2.31 25.72
N LYS A 387 19.48 -2.46 26.20
CA LYS A 387 20.37 -3.54 25.75
C LYS A 387 19.69 -4.89 25.96
N ALA A 388 19.78 -5.77 24.96
CA ALA A 388 19.30 -7.15 25.06
C ALA A 388 20.05 -7.88 26.19
N GLY A 389 19.37 -8.05 27.33
CA GLY A 389 19.92 -8.74 28.49
C GLY A 389 19.94 -10.24 28.25
N THR A 390 21.13 -10.85 28.25
CA THR A 390 21.26 -12.31 28.22
C THR A 390 20.59 -12.89 29.46
N GLY A 391 19.47 -13.58 29.26
CA GLY A 391 18.57 -14.05 30.31
C GLY A 391 19.17 -15.16 31.19
N GLY A 392 20.08 -14.80 32.10
CA GLY A 392 20.62 -15.67 33.13
C GLY A 392 19.55 -16.02 34.17
N GLY A 393 18.70 -17.01 33.86
CA GLY A 393 17.64 -17.49 34.73
C GLY A 393 18.19 -18.09 36.02
N THR A 394 18.15 -17.33 37.11
CA THR A 394 18.44 -17.81 38.46
C THR A 394 17.19 -18.44 39.05
N THR A 395 17.18 -19.77 39.14
CA THR A 395 16.11 -20.53 39.80
C THR A 395 16.34 -20.60 41.31
N GLY A 396 15.28 -20.45 42.11
CA GLY A 396 15.37 -20.45 43.57
C GLY A 396 14.08 -20.92 44.24
N GLY A 397 14.15 -22.08 44.91
CA GLY A 397 13.06 -22.68 45.67
C GLY A 397 12.07 -23.50 44.82
N GLY A 398 11.72 -24.74 45.19
CA GLY A 398 12.29 -25.58 46.25
C GLY A 398 11.38 -26.77 46.60
N GLY A 399 11.98 -27.89 47.03
CA GLY A 399 11.23 -29.05 47.57
C GLY A 399 11.76 -30.41 47.10
N THR A 400 12.40 -31.15 48.02
CA THR A 400 12.21 -32.60 48.32
C THR A 400 11.77 -33.55 47.18
N THR A 401 12.41 -34.67 46.85
CA THR A 401 13.13 -35.67 47.69
C THR A 401 14.07 -36.56 46.86
N GLY A 402 15.00 -37.28 47.53
CA GLY A 402 15.50 -38.57 47.06
C GLY A 402 16.84 -38.53 46.32
N GLY A 403 17.73 -39.47 46.63
CA GLY A 403 19.03 -39.62 45.96
C GLY A 403 19.04 -40.81 44.99
N GLY A 404 20.02 -40.83 44.08
CA GLY A 404 20.25 -41.93 43.16
C GLY A 404 21.33 -41.57 42.14
N THR A 405 22.40 -42.36 42.07
CA THR A 405 23.53 -42.16 41.14
C THR A 405 23.39 -42.98 39.86
N SER A 406 24.12 -42.57 38.82
CA SER A 406 24.49 -43.36 37.62
C SER A 406 23.39 -43.63 36.58
N GLY A 407 23.84 -44.07 35.40
CA GLY A 407 23.00 -44.41 34.24
C GLY A 407 23.16 -43.41 33.10
N GLY A 408 23.50 -43.89 31.90
CA GLY A 408 23.64 -43.06 30.71
C GLY A 408 22.95 -43.68 29.48
N THR A 409 23.01 -42.94 28.38
CA THR A 409 22.80 -43.38 26.98
C THR A 409 21.49 -44.07 26.58
N GLY A 410 20.70 -43.35 25.78
CA GLY A 410 19.99 -43.90 24.61
C GLY A 410 18.53 -44.32 24.80
N GLY A 411 17.79 -44.38 23.67
CA GLY A 411 16.44 -44.94 23.61
C GLY A 411 15.42 -44.05 22.91
N SER A 412 15.07 -44.41 21.67
CA SER A 412 14.02 -43.81 20.84
C SER A 412 12.59 -44.31 21.17
N GLY A 413 11.55 -43.53 20.85
CA GLY A 413 10.34 -44.07 20.21
C GLY A 413 8.96 -43.65 20.74
N GLY A 414 7.98 -43.58 19.81
CA GLY A 414 6.52 -43.52 20.04
C GLY A 414 5.94 -42.13 20.35
N THR A 415 4.81 -41.62 19.83
CA THR A 415 3.45 -42.14 19.46
C THR A 415 2.56 -42.50 20.67
N SER A 416 1.27 -42.11 20.76
CA SER A 416 0.41 -41.19 19.97
C SER A 416 -1.00 -41.02 20.62
N GLY A 417 -1.75 -39.95 20.25
CA GLY A 417 -3.19 -39.76 20.56
C GLY A 417 -3.53 -39.11 21.93
N GLY A 418 -4.72 -38.55 22.18
CA GLY A 418 -5.89 -38.24 21.30
C GLY A 418 -7.16 -37.80 22.07
N GLY A 419 -8.09 -37.07 21.41
CA GLY A 419 -9.40 -36.59 21.96
C GLY A 419 -9.40 -35.14 22.49
N THR A 420 -10.28 -34.17 22.17
CA THR A 420 -11.77 -34.03 22.06
C THR A 420 -12.48 -33.85 23.43
N LYS A 421 -13.56 -33.04 23.64
CA LYS A 421 -14.51 -32.29 22.76
C LYS A 421 -15.32 -31.20 23.55
N GLY A 422 -16.09 -30.32 22.87
CA GLY A 422 -17.20 -29.48 23.40
C GLY A 422 -16.94 -27.94 23.33
N ASP A 423 -17.74 -27.02 22.76
CA ASP A 423 -19.20 -26.79 22.55
C ASP A 423 -19.94 -26.11 23.75
N CYS A 424 -20.92 -25.19 23.66
CA CYS A 424 -21.48 -24.20 22.67
C CYS A 424 -22.66 -23.43 23.38
N ALA A 425 -23.29 -22.29 23.00
CA ALA A 425 -23.07 -21.11 22.12
C ALA A 425 -24.27 -20.09 22.28
N LYS A 426 -24.34 -18.96 21.49
CA LYS A 426 -25.44 -17.94 21.31
C LYS A 426 -25.44 -16.67 22.20
N GLY A 427 -25.98 -15.48 21.80
CA GLY A 427 -26.42 -14.99 20.47
C GLY A 427 -27.39 -13.75 20.46
N SER A 428 -27.54 -13.06 19.29
CA SER A 428 -28.47 -11.91 18.93
C SER A 428 -28.20 -10.52 19.56
N GLY A 429 -28.55 -9.32 19.01
CA GLY A 429 -29.23 -8.81 17.78
C GLY A 429 -29.32 -7.24 17.80
N LYS A 430 -30.01 -6.41 16.96
CA LYS A 430 -30.76 -6.54 15.66
C LYS A 430 -31.32 -5.14 15.13
N THR A 431 -31.03 -4.71 13.87
CA THR A 431 -31.75 -3.69 12.98
C THR A 431 -31.91 -2.19 13.41
N GLY A 432 -32.09 -1.16 12.54
CA GLY A 432 -31.97 -0.98 11.05
C GLY A 432 -32.78 0.20 10.39
N ASN A 433 -32.28 0.80 9.29
CA ASN A 433 -32.93 1.69 8.25
C ASN A 433 -33.42 3.13 8.69
N ILE A 434 -33.90 4.12 7.87
CA ILE A 434 -34.44 4.24 6.47
C ILE A 434 -34.47 5.74 5.93
N PHE A 435 -34.30 5.98 4.60
CA PHE A 435 -35.01 6.96 3.69
C PHE A 435 -34.88 8.53 3.88
N GLN A 436 -35.14 9.48 2.93
CA GLN A 436 -35.29 9.55 1.43
C GLN A 436 -35.31 11.04 0.88
N ASP A 437 -34.82 11.27 -0.35
CA ASP A 437 -35.34 12.14 -1.47
C ASP A 437 -35.33 13.71 -1.64
N VAL A 438 -35.32 14.10 -2.96
CA VAL A 438 -35.95 15.27 -3.68
C VAL A 438 -35.30 16.70 -3.78
N ALA A 439 -34.84 17.04 -5.01
CA ALA A 439 -35.02 18.30 -5.83
C ALA A 439 -34.56 19.71 -5.32
N THR A 440 -34.25 20.78 -6.09
CA THR A 440 -34.03 21.22 -7.52
C THR A 440 -33.54 22.71 -7.50
N SER A 441 -33.19 23.52 -8.54
CA SER A 441 -32.68 23.45 -9.95
C SER A 441 -32.46 24.91 -10.50
N ILE A 442 -31.94 25.10 -11.74
CA ILE A 442 -32.09 26.32 -12.62
C ILE A 442 -31.26 27.58 -12.20
N CYS A 443 -30.64 28.44 -13.06
CA CYS A 443 -30.46 28.53 -14.53
C CYS A 443 -29.13 29.24 -14.96
N GLU A 444 -28.81 29.22 -16.27
CA GLU A 444 -28.06 30.17 -17.17
C GLU A 444 -26.84 31.00 -16.65
N GLY A 445 -25.75 31.32 -17.39
CA GLY A 445 -25.39 31.21 -18.83
C GLY A 445 -24.92 32.57 -19.42
N PRO A 446 -24.32 32.70 -20.63
CA PRO A 446 -23.39 31.83 -21.38
C PRO A 446 -22.20 32.61 -22.08
N LYS A 447 -21.47 31.96 -23.02
CA LYS A 447 -20.58 32.49 -24.11
C LYS A 447 -19.09 32.81 -23.80
N ASP A 448 -18.12 32.69 -24.73
CA ASP A 448 -18.00 31.99 -26.05
C ASP A 448 -16.52 32.08 -26.59
N LYS A 449 -16.21 31.31 -27.65
CA LYS A 449 -15.10 31.41 -28.65
C LYS A 449 -13.84 30.53 -28.54
N THR A 450 -13.17 30.43 -29.69
CA THR A 450 -12.27 29.34 -30.16
C THR A 450 -11.08 29.88 -30.97
N VAL A 451 -10.02 29.07 -31.21
CA VAL A 451 -9.21 29.03 -32.47
C VAL A 451 -8.22 27.83 -32.44
N THR A 452 -7.76 27.34 -33.59
CA THR A 452 -6.88 26.14 -33.75
C THR A 452 -5.67 26.44 -34.71
N PRO A 453 -4.88 25.49 -35.30
CA PRO A 453 -3.42 25.42 -35.05
C PRO A 453 -2.52 25.44 -36.32
N ARG A 454 -1.17 25.28 -36.16
CA ARG A 454 -0.24 24.83 -37.24
C ARG A 454 1.19 24.43 -36.80
N ASP A 455 1.71 23.35 -37.39
CA ASP A 455 3.02 23.12 -38.10
C ASP A 455 4.32 23.88 -37.70
N LYS A 456 5.59 23.39 -37.86
CA LYS A 456 6.19 22.05 -38.14
C LYS A 456 7.76 22.08 -38.04
N GLU A 457 8.40 20.91 -38.15
CA GLU A 457 9.78 20.64 -38.70
C GLU A 457 11.09 20.86 -37.87
N LYS A 458 12.18 20.24 -38.38
CA LYS A 458 13.62 20.18 -37.96
C LYS A 458 14.49 20.31 -39.26
N PRO A 459 15.79 19.90 -39.40
CA PRO A 459 16.92 19.59 -38.48
C PRO A 459 18.31 20.19 -38.89
N TRP A 460 19.40 19.92 -38.13
CA TRP A 460 20.77 19.71 -38.66
C TRP A 460 21.69 18.92 -37.67
N SER A 461 22.95 18.63 -38.05
CA SER A 461 23.88 17.61 -37.47
C SER A 461 25.35 18.04 -37.28
N GLY A 462 26.21 17.27 -36.55
CA GLY A 462 27.69 17.36 -36.66
C GLY A 462 28.61 16.46 -35.77
N VAL A 463 29.36 15.53 -36.41
CA VAL A 463 30.80 15.08 -36.32
C VAL A 463 31.69 15.48 -35.10
N GLY A 464 32.70 14.72 -34.59
CA GLY A 464 33.25 13.36 -34.88
C GLY A 464 34.68 13.08 -34.27
N GLU A 465 35.16 11.80 -34.32
CA GLU A 465 36.57 11.25 -34.24
C GLU A 465 37.45 11.46 -32.94
N ASP A 466 38.65 10.86 -32.66
CA ASP A 466 39.35 9.52 -32.76
C ASP A 466 40.71 9.62 -31.93
N ILE A 467 41.81 8.81 -31.78
CA ILE A 467 42.47 7.56 -32.30
C ILE A 467 43.55 6.99 -31.27
N TYR A 468 44.02 5.72 -31.43
CA TYR A 468 45.36 5.11 -31.05
C TYR A 468 45.75 4.86 -29.53
N GLU A 469 46.68 3.95 -29.09
CA GLU A 469 47.59 2.91 -29.72
C GLU A 469 47.81 1.57 -28.89
N LYS A 470 49.02 0.92 -28.89
CA LYS A 470 49.33 -0.53 -28.61
C LYS A 470 50.44 -0.69 -27.51
N GLU A 471 51.08 -1.82 -27.10
CA GLU A 471 51.21 -3.31 -27.35
C GLU A 471 51.82 -3.93 -26.03
N GLY A 472 52.00 -5.22 -25.69
CA GLY A 472 51.66 -6.59 -26.18
C GLY A 472 52.65 -7.69 -25.67
N LYS A 473 52.41 -8.99 -25.95
CA LYS A 473 53.26 -10.22 -25.70
C LYS A 473 53.42 -10.70 -24.22
N LYS A 474 53.73 -11.98 -23.84
CA LYS A 474 53.72 -13.35 -24.45
C LYS A 474 53.91 -14.49 -23.39
N GLY A 475 53.36 -15.70 -23.62
CA GLY A 475 53.77 -17.02 -23.02
C GLY A 475 53.29 -17.34 -21.58
N GLY A 476 53.07 -18.59 -21.10
CA GLY A 476 53.01 -19.96 -21.70
C GLY A 476 54.21 -20.90 -21.38
N GLY A 477 54.08 -22.19 -21.00
CA GLY A 477 52.93 -23.06 -20.63
C GLY A 477 53.27 -24.59 -20.58
N GLY A 478 52.52 -25.43 -19.84
CA GLY A 478 52.68 -26.91 -19.72
C GLY A 478 51.54 -27.60 -18.93
N THR A 479 50.97 -28.77 -19.34
CA THR A 479 51.31 -30.20 -19.03
C THR A 479 51.00 -30.69 -17.60
N GLY A 480 50.36 -31.85 -17.31
CA GLY A 480 49.68 -32.88 -18.16
C GLY A 480 49.38 -34.22 -17.40
N GLY A 481 48.54 -35.13 -17.96
CA GLY A 481 48.18 -36.49 -17.43
C GLY A 481 46.85 -36.52 -16.60
N SER A 482 45.83 -37.39 -16.77
CA SER A 482 45.66 -38.87 -17.02
C SER A 482 45.61 -39.70 -15.72
N THR A 483 44.73 -40.68 -15.46
CA THR A 483 43.65 -41.40 -16.23
C THR A 483 42.23 -41.08 -15.67
N GLY A 484 41.08 -41.79 -15.79
CA GLY A 484 40.63 -43.08 -16.38
C GLY A 484 40.55 -44.27 -15.38
N GLY A 485 39.50 -45.13 -15.31
CA GLY A 485 38.25 -45.26 -16.11
C GLY A 485 37.29 -46.40 -15.65
N GLY A 486 36.28 -46.77 -16.46
CA GLY A 486 35.26 -47.83 -16.22
C GLY A 486 33.83 -47.26 -16.06
N SER A 487 32.83 -47.44 -16.95
CA SER A 487 32.19 -48.66 -17.54
C SER A 487 31.31 -49.39 -16.50
N THR A 488 30.00 -49.63 -16.66
CA THR A 488 29.16 -50.00 -17.84
C THR A 488 27.77 -49.31 -17.82
N GLY A 489 26.87 -49.38 -18.82
CA GLY A 489 26.91 -49.93 -20.20
C GLY A 489 25.50 -49.94 -20.87
N GLY A 490 25.44 -49.90 -22.22
CA GLY A 490 24.20 -49.88 -23.03
C GLY A 490 23.52 -48.50 -23.12
N GLY A 491 22.93 -48.04 -24.22
CA GLY A 491 22.58 -48.67 -25.52
C GLY A 491 21.08 -48.44 -25.81
N SER A 492 20.61 -47.99 -26.99
CA SER A 492 21.24 -47.86 -28.32
C SER A 492 20.50 -46.88 -29.25
N THR A 493 21.18 -46.34 -30.29
CA THR A 493 20.66 -45.86 -31.61
C THR A 493 19.59 -44.74 -31.65
N SER A 494 19.53 -43.80 -32.61
CA SER A 494 20.29 -43.42 -33.83
C SER A 494 19.89 -41.97 -34.22
N GLY A 495 20.51 -41.23 -35.16
CA GLY A 495 21.75 -41.41 -35.93
C GLY A 495 21.85 -40.43 -37.13
N GLY A 496 22.98 -39.72 -37.26
CA GLY A 496 23.37 -38.89 -38.42
C GLY A 496 22.81 -37.45 -38.48
N SER A 497 23.37 -36.50 -39.26
CA SER A 497 24.73 -36.43 -39.85
C SER A 497 25.02 -35.07 -40.54
N GLY A 498 26.15 -34.42 -40.23
CA GLY A 498 26.77 -33.33 -41.02
C GLY A 498 26.22 -31.90 -40.83
N THR A 499 26.94 -30.82 -41.18
CA THR A 499 28.38 -30.67 -41.56
C THR A 499 28.81 -29.20 -41.50
N GLY A 500 29.98 -28.90 -40.90
CA GLY A 500 30.85 -27.75 -41.24
C GLY A 500 30.47 -26.34 -40.72
N GLY A 501 31.47 -25.58 -40.25
CA GLY A 501 31.33 -24.14 -39.94
C GLY A 501 32.07 -23.65 -38.68
N THR A 502 33.38 -23.43 -38.77
CA THR A 502 34.15 -22.60 -37.80
C THR A 502 34.18 -21.14 -38.30
N THR A 503 34.45 -20.07 -37.54
CA THR A 503 35.33 -19.86 -36.36
C THR A 503 34.80 -18.75 -35.41
N SER A 504 35.38 -18.66 -34.20
CA SER A 504 35.59 -17.48 -33.31
C SER A 504 34.65 -16.25 -33.38
N GLY A 505 34.18 -15.67 -32.27
CA GLY A 505 34.47 -15.92 -30.84
C GLY A 505 34.71 -14.62 -30.08
N GLY A 506 33.90 -14.32 -29.06
CA GLY A 506 33.99 -13.08 -28.27
C GLY A 506 33.26 -13.17 -26.95
N SER A 507 33.91 -13.74 -25.92
CA SER A 507 33.35 -13.85 -24.57
C SER A 507 33.69 -12.61 -23.74
N THR A 508 32.67 -11.96 -23.20
CA THR A 508 32.80 -11.06 -22.05
C THR A 508 31.98 -11.63 -20.88
N GLY A 509 32.50 -11.51 -19.66
CA GLY A 509 32.11 -12.36 -18.54
C GLY A 509 30.77 -11.99 -17.88
N GLY A 510 29.67 -12.57 -18.38
CA GLY A 510 28.40 -12.67 -17.66
C GLY A 510 28.14 -14.11 -17.21
N GLY A 511 27.81 -14.32 -15.94
CA GLY A 511 27.54 -15.66 -15.36
C GLY A 511 26.22 -16.27 -15.84
N SER A 512 26.19 -16.75 -17.09
CA SER A 512 25.04 -17.42 -17.70
C SER A 512 24.86 -18.83 -17.13
N GLY A 513 24.01 -18.95 -16.09
CA GLY A 513 23.39 -20.23 -15.78
C GLY A 513 22.52 -20.66 -16.96
N THR A 514 22.70 -21.90 -17.44
CA THR A 514 21.94 -22.44 -18.58
C THR A 514 20.46 -22.57 -18.20
N ARG A 515 19.65 -21.57 -18.56
CA ARG A 515 18.20 -21.60 -18.38
C ARG A 515 17.60 -22.84 -19.05
N GLY A 516 16.64 -23.48 -18.39
CA GLY A 516 15.96 -24.67 -18.89
C GLY A 516 15.15 -24.42 -20.16
N PRO A 517 14.58 -25.49 -20.78
CA PRO A 517 13.73 -25.35 -21.96
C PRO A 517 12.55 -24.41 -21.69
N ALA A 518 12.14 -23.65 -22.71
CA ALA A 518 11.03 -22.72 -22.59
C ALA A 518 9.73 -23.43 -22.18
N ILE A 519 9.00 -22.87 -21.21
CA ILE A 519 7.72 -23.46 -20.79
C ILE A 519 6.69 -23.29 -21.91
N SER A 520 6.11 -24.41 -22.32
CA SER A 520 4.96 -24.46 -23.23
C SER A 520 3.66 -24.53 -22.41
N ALA A 521 2.84 -23.50 -22.53
CA ALA A 521 1.58 -23.32 -21.79
C ALA A 521 0.35 -23.22 -22.72
N ILE A 522 -0.82 -23.40 -22.11
CA ILE A 522 -2.13 -23.23 -22.75
C ILE A 522 -2.89 -21.99 -22.25
N LYS A 523 -2.69 -21.59 -20.99
CA LYS A 523 -3.19 -20.33 -20.41
C LYS A 523 -2.15 -19.74 -19.46
N VAL A 524 -2.18 -18.42 -19.31
CA VAL A 524 -1.42 -17.66 -18.29
C VAL A 524 -2.37 -16.71 -17.55
N ALA A 525 -1.96 -16.25 -16.37
CA ALA A 525 -2.62 -15.22 -15.58
C ALA A 525 -1.56 -14.39 -14.82
N ALA A 526 -1.88 -13.13 -14.52
CA ALA A 526 -0.96 -12.15 -13.94
C ALA A 526 -1.62 -11.42 -12.76
N GLY A 527 -0.90 -11.27 -11.65
CA GLY A 527 -1.29 -10.40 -10.53
C GLY A 527 -0.57 -9.06 -10.59
N LEU A 528 -0.32 -8.44 -9.41
CA LEU A 528 0.54 -7.25 -9.35
C LEU A 528 1.99 -7.58 -9.72
N GLY A 529 2.59 -8.50 -8.95
CA GLY A 529 4.01 -8.87 -9.07
C GLY A 529 4.24 -10.37 -9.12
N HIS A 530 3.25 -11.18 -9.52
CA HIS A 530 3.37 -12.62 -9.69
C HIS A 530 2.68 -13.07 -10.98
N THR A 531 3.16 -14.19 -11.54
CA THR A 531 2.71 -14.75 -12.82
C THR A 531 2.46 -16.24 -12.68
N VAL A 532 1.42 -16.74 -13.32
CA VAL A 532 0.96 -18.12 -13.23
C VAL A 532 0.68 -18.68 -14.62
N ALA A 533 1.09 -19.92 -14.88
CA ALA A 533 0.92 -20.61 -16.16
C ALA A 533 0.33 -22.02 -15.97
N LEU A 534 -0.63 -22.36 -16.83
CA LEU A 534 -1.23 -23.69 -16.93
C LEU A 534 -0.68 -24.43 -18.15
N LYS A 535 -0.16 -25.64 -17.92
CA LYS A 535 0.35 -26.54 -18.97
C LYS A 535 -0.72 -27.54 -19.41
N LYS A 536 -0.57 -28.08 -20.62
CA LYS A 536 -1.49 -29.09 -21.21
C LYS A 536 -1.61 -30.38 -20.39
N ASP A 537 -0.63 -30.68 -19.54
CA ASP A 537 -0.63 -31.80 -18.60
C ASP A 537 -1.48 -31.55 -17.32
N GLY A 538 -2.08 -30.36 -17.17
CA GLY A 538 -2.86 -29.98 -15.99
C GLY A 538 -2.02 -29.58 -14.77
N SER A 539 -0.71 -29.35 -14.95
CA SER A 539 0.17 -28.77 -13.92
C SER A 539 0.24 -27.24 -14.01
N VAL A 540 0.26 -26.60 -12.84
CA VAL A 540 0.38 -25.15 -12.67
C VAL A 540 1.80 -24.79 -12.25
N TRP A 541 2.33 -23.71 -12.82
CA TRP A 541 3.66 -23.18 -12.57
C TRP A 541 3.56 -21.69 -12.29
N ALA A 542 4.30 -21.18 -11.30
CA ALA A 542 4.23 -19.79 -10.87
C ALA A 542 5.63 -19.19 -10.60
N TRP A 543 5.77 -17.89 -10.80
CA TRP A 543 6.98 -17.10 -10.53
C TRP A 543 6.63 -15.64 -10.22
N GLY A 544 7.64 -14.84 -9.91
CA GLY A 544 7.49 -13.51 -9.35
C GLY A 544 7.53 -13.51 -7.82
N SER A 545 6.81 -12.57 -7.21
CA SER A 545 6.70 -12.36 -5.77
C SER A 545 6.04 -13.53 -5.04
N ASN A 546 6.52 -13.80 -3.82
CA ASN A 546 5.96 -14.82 -2.93
C ASN A 546 5.67 -14.28 -1.51
N ARG A 547 5.64 -12.94 -1.32
CA ARG A 547 5.45 -12.27 -0.01
C ARG A 547 4.30 -12.84 0.84
N TYR A 548 3.20 -13.25 0.22
CA TYR A 548 2.02 -13.83 0.87
C TYR A 548 1.80 -15.32 0.50
N GLY A 549 2.85 -16.01 0.05
CA GLY A 549 2.75 -17.41 -0.41
C GLY A 549 2.07 -17.61 -1.77
N MET A 550 1.87 -16.53 -2.55
CA MET A 550 1.08 -16.52 -3.79
C MET A 550 1.62 -17.40 -4.94
N LEU A 551 2.80 -18.02 -4.80
CA LEU A 551 3.27 -19.01 -5.77
C LEU A 551 2.81 -20.45 -5.47
N GLY A 552 2.21 -20.73 -4.30
CA GLY A 552 1.63 -22.05 -3.98
C GLY A 552 2.65 -23.20 -3.87
N VAL A 553 3.93 -22.85 -3.68
CA VAL A 553 5.08 -23.78 -3.64
C VAL A 553 5.39 -24.34 -2.25
N GLY A 554 4.61 -23.98 -1.24
CA GLY A 554 4.72 -24.48 0.13
C GLY A 554 5.95 -24.04 0.92
N LYS A 555 6.55 -22.91 0.54
CA LYS A 555 7.69 -22.28 1.21
C LYS A 555 7.39 -20.81 1.48
N ASP A 556 7.64 -20.38 2.70
CA ASP A 556 7.51 -18.98 3.14
C ASP A 556 8.72 -18.13 2.72
N ASP A 557 9.87 -18.77 2.46
CA ASP A 557 11.13 -18.14 2.08
C ASP A 557 11.72 -18.86 0.86
N LEU A 558 11.80 -18.14 -0.27
CA LEU A 558 12.28 -18.67 -1.54
C LEU A 558 13.79 -18.53 -1.71
N LYS A 559 14.51 -19.42 -1.02
CA LYS A 559 15.97 -19.63 -1.16
C LYS A 559 16.39 -20.28 -2.49
N LEU A 560 15.82 -19.82 -3.60
CA LEU A 560 16.08 -20.32 -4.95
C LEU A 560 16.99 -19.34 -5.71
N GLY A 561 18.16 -19.82 -6.12
CA GLY A 561 19.08 -19.06 -6.96
C GLY A 561 19.78 -17.90 -6.26
N LYS A 562 19.96 -16.81 -6.99
CA LYS A 562 20.88 -15.70 -6.69
C LYS A 562 20.35 -14.68 -5.67
N TYR A 563 19.04 -14.69 -5.39
CA TYR A 563 18.34 -13.67 -4.60
C TYR A 563 17.96 -14.15 -3.20
N GLN A 564 18.87 -14.86 -2.51
CA GLN A 564 18.69 -15.54 -1.21
C GLN A 564 18.14 -14.70 -0.03
N ASN A 565 17.98 -13.39 -0.21
CA ASN A 565 17.45 -12.44 0.79
C ASN A 565 16.09 -11.83 0.39
N TYR A 566 15.49 -12.25 -0.73
CA TYR A 566 14.24 -11.69 -1.26
C TYR A 566 13.21 -12.80 -1.50
N ASN A 567 11.96 -12.56 -1.08
CA ASN A 567 10.87 -13.52 -1.22
C ASN A 567 10.21 -13.45 -2.61
N PHE A 568 10.97 -13.75 -3.66
CA PHE A 568 10.52 -13.86 -5.06
C PHE A 568 11.37 -14.87 -5.84
N THR A 569 10.94 -15.24 -7.05
CA THR A 569 11.78 -15.99 -8.02
C THR A 569 11.55 -15.52 -9.45
N SER A 570 12.64 -15.32 -10.22
CA SER A 570 12.60 -15.12 -11.67
C SER A 570 12.33 -16.42 -12.46
N VAL A 571 12.40 -17.57 -11.79
CA VAL A 571 12.34 -18.91 -12.40
C VAL A 571 10.99 -19.59 -12.09
N PRO A 572 10.23 -20.00 -13.12
CA PRO A 572 8.99 -20.77 -12.97
C PRO A 572 9.12 -22.00 -12.07
N SER A 573 8.33 -22.03 -11.02
CA SER A 573 8.31 -23.09 -10.01
C SER A 573 6.96 -23.81 -10.03
N LYS A 574 6.95 -25.15 -9.97
CA LYS A 574 5.72 -25.94 -9.98
C LYS A 574 4.95 -25.80 -8.67
N VAL A 575 3.66 -25.48 -8.76
CA VAL A 575 2.72 -25.44 -7.61
C VAL A 575 2.63 -26.85 -7.00
N ILE A 576 2.69 -26.96 -5.67
CA ILE A 576 2.71 -28.27 -5.01
C ILE A 576 1.30 -28.81 -4.72
N ASN A 577 1.18 -30.14 -4.64
CA ASN A 577 -0.04 -30.87 -4.25
C ASN A 577 -1.28 -30.59 -5.11
N LEU A 578 -1.12 -30.07 -6.33
CA LEU A 578 -2.20 -29.71 -7.24
C LEU A 578 -2.00 -30.38 -8.62
N THR A 579 -3.04 -31.09 -9.09
CA THR A 579 -3.10 -31.78 -10.39
C THR A 579 -4.46 -31.57 -11.03
N ASP A 580 -4.60 -31.93 -12.31
CA ASP A 580 -5.89 -31.96 -13.02
C ASP A 580 -6.59 -30.60 -13.10
N VAL A 581 -5.79 -29.53 -13.10
CA VAL A 581 -6.26 -28.17 -13.33
C VAL A 581 -6.65 -28.01 -14.80
N GLU A 582 -7.76 -27.34 -15.04
CA GLU A 582 -8.27 -26.98 -16.37
C GLU A 582 -8.37 -25.47 -16.58
N ASP A 583 -8.44 -24.66 -15.51
CA ASP A 583 -8.41 -23.21 -15.61
C ASP A 583 -7.65 -22.56 -14.43
N ILE A 584 -7.11 -21.36 -14.65
CA ILE A 584 -6.41 -20.51 -13.67
C ILE A 584 -6.82 -19.04 -13.82
N ALA A 585 -6.80 -18.31 -12.70
CA ALA A 585 -6.77 -16.84 -12.66
C ALA A 585 -5.93 -16.35 -11.48
N ALA A 586 -5.55 -15.07 -11.49
CA ALA A 586 -4.78 -14.42 -10.44
C ALA A 586 -5.46 -13.11 -10.04
N GLY A 587 -5.51 -12.82 -8.75
CA GLY A 587 -5.82 -11.50 -8.22
C GLY A 587 -4.54 -10.72 -7.90
N ARG A 588 -4.66 -9.60 -7.17
CA ARG A 588 -3.50 -8.74 -6.83
C ARG A 588 -2.41 -9.53 -6.08
N TYR A 589 -2.82 -10.35 -5.12
CA TYR A 589 -1.94 -11.09 -4.19
C TYR A 589 -2.35 -12.56 -3.91
N HIS A 590 -3.34 -13.09 -4.63
CA HIS A 590 -3.80 -14.47 -4.50
C HIS A 590 -3.99 -15.13 -5.88
N THR A 591 -4.01 -16.46 -5.90
CA THR A 591 -4.23 -17.27 -7.10
C THR A 591 -5.41 -18.21 -6.89
N ILE A 592 -6.11 -18.50 -7.98
CA ILE A 592 -7.26 -19.41 -8.03
C ILE A 592 -7.12 -20.40 -9.20
N ALA A 593 -7.45 -21.66 -8.96
CA ALA A 593 -7.39 -22.75 -9.94
C ALA A 593 -8.66 -23.61 -9.90
N LEU A 594 -9.17 -23.97 -11.08
CA LEU A 594 -10.29 -24.87 -11.28
C LEU A 594 -9.76 -26.24 -11.71
N ARG A 595 -10.19 -27.30 -11.03
CA ARG A 595 -9.90 -28.69 -11.40
C ARG A 595 -11.07 -29.32 -12.16
N LYS A 596 -10.76 -30.29 -13.02
CA LYS A 596 -11.71 -31.04 -13.89
C LYS A 596 -12.87 -31.70 -13.14
N ASP A 597 -12.73 -31.94 -11.83
CA ASP A 597 -13.82 -32.43 -10.97
C ASP A 597 -14.81 -31.33 -10.53
N GLY A 598 -14.64 -30.10 -11.02
CA GLY A 598 -15.45 -28.93 -10.66
C GLY A 598 -15.15 -28.38 -9.26
N THR A 599 -13.99 -28.70 -8.68
CA THR A 599 -13.52 -28.12 -7.40
C THR A 599 -12.56 -26.96 -7.62
N VAL A 600 -12.68 -25.94 -6.76
CA VAL A 600 -11.84 -24.72 -6.79
C VAL A 600 -10.81 -24.78 -5.66
N TRP A 601 -9.59 -24.39 -5.99
CA TRP A 601 -8.45 -24.34 -5.09
C TRP A 601 -7.77 -22.98 -5.17
N THR A 602 -7.28 -22.47 -4.05
CA THR A 602 -6.83 -21.09 -3.88
C THR A 602 -5.57 -21.04 -3.00
N TRP A 603 -4.72 -20.03 -3.16
CA TRP A 603 -3.57 -19.75 -2.28
C TRP A 603 -3.11 -18.30 -2.40
N GLY A 604 -2.26 -17.84 -1.48
CA GLY A 604 -1.80 -16.45 -1.39
C GLY A 604 -2.41 -15.69 -0.20
N TYR A 605 -2.56 -14.38 -0.37
CA TYR A 605 -3.13 -13.46 0.63
C TYR A 605 -4.61 -13.75 0.91
N ASN A 606 -5.04 -13.71 2.18
CA ASN A 606 -6.38 -14.12 2.62
C ASN A 606 -7.01 -13.20 3.68
N THR A 607 -6.45 -12.03 3.99
CA THR A 607 -6.94 -11.17 5.10
C THR A 607 -8.44 -10.82 4.98
N PHE A 608 -9.01 -10.77 3.76
CA PHE A 608 -10.43 -10.54 3.51
C PHE A 608 -11.25 -11.80 3.23
N GLY A 609 -10.64 -12.99 3.35
CA GLY A 609 -11.28 -14.29 3.11
C GLY A 609 -11.28 -14.76 1.66
N GLN A 610 -10.50 -14.13 0.78
CA GLN A 610 -10.50 -14.39 -0.67
C GLN A 610 -10.00 -15.79 -1.10
N LEU A 611 -9.46 -16.60 -0.17
CA LEU A 611 -9.21 -18.02 -0.41
C LEU A 611 -10.48 -18.88 -0.23
N GLY A 612 -11.53 -18.39 0.44
CA GLY A 612 -12.82 -19.09 0.53
C GLY A 612 -12.77 -20.36 1.39
N ASP A 613 -11.73 -20.54 2.19
CA ASP A 613 -11.48 -21.72 3.04
C ASP A 613 -12.15 -21.62 4.41
N GLY A 614 -12.96 -20.58 4.66
CA GLY A 614 -13.54 -20.25 5.95
C GLY A 614 -12.53 -19.77 7.00
N THR A 615 -11.39 -19.22 6.56
CA THR A 615 -10.42 -18.52 7.40
C THR A 615 -9.99 -17.20 6.75
N ASN A 616 -9.28 -16.36 7.49
CA ASN A 616 -8.67 -15.12 6.98
C ASN A 616 -7.12 -15.20 7.02
N ASN A 617 -6.57 -16.41 7.02
CA ASN A 617 -5.13 -16.66 7.14
C ASN A 617 -4.48 -16.89 5.77
N ASP A 618 -3.39 -16.18 5.49
CA ASP A 618 -2.62 -16.35 4.25
C ASP A 618 -2.11 -17.80 4.10
N GLY A 619 -2.06 -18.30 2.86
CA GLY A 619 -1.77 -19.70 2.57
C GLY A 619 -0.71 -19.90 1.49
N ASN A 620 0.46 -20.45 1.85
CA ASN A 620 1.54 -20.76 0.90
C ASN A 620 1.35 -22.05 0.08
N LYS A 621 0.19 -22.71 0.21
CA LYS A 621 -0.20 -23.99 -0.39
C LYS A 621 -1.63 -23.91 -0.92
N PRO A 622 -1.96 -24.57 -2.03
CA PRO A 622 -3.34 -24.72 -2.49
C PRO A 622 -4.25 -25.30 -1.39
N VAL A 623 -5.26 -24.54 -0.99
CA VAL A 623 -6.35 -24.95 -0.10
C VAL A 623 -7.64 -25.02 -0.92
N LYS A 624 -8.53 -25.97 -0.57
CA LYS A 624 -9.81 -26.17 -1.27
C LYS A 624 -10.87 -25.20 -0.73
N VAL A 625 -11.53 -24.49 -1.63
CA VAL A 625 -12.66 -23.59 -1.29
C VAL A 625 -13.78 -24.38 -0.62
N LYS A 626 -14.32 -23.88 0.50
CA LYS A 626 -15.40 -24.56 1.26
C LYS A 626 -16.72 -24.53 0.49
N ASN A 627 -17.48 -25.62 0.61
CA ASN A 627 -18.86 -25.79 0.15
C ASN A 627 -19.12 -25.57 -1.36
N LEU A 628 -18.07 -25.37 -2.18
CA LEU A 628 -18.17 -25.06 -3.60
C LEU A 628 -17.81 -26.28 -4.47
N THR A 629 -18.71 -26.65 -5.37
CA THR A 629 -18.57 -27.77 -6.32
C THR A 629 -19.30 -27.46 -7.61
N GLN A 630 -19.07 -28.26 -8.65
CA GLN A 630 -19.69 -28.13 -9.98
C GLN A 630 -19.41 -26.77 -10.65
N VAL A 631 -18.24 -26.19 -10.40
CA VAL A 631 -17.77 -24.98 -11.08
C VAL A 631 -17.41 -25.30 -12.55
N LYS A 632 -17.56 -24.32 -13.45
CA LYS A 632 -17.19 -24.38 -14.88
C LYS A 632 -16.29 -23.23 -15.36
N ALA A 633 -16.18 -22.13 -14.60
CA ALA A 633 -15.27 -21.02 -14.87
C ALA A 633 -14.97 -20.25 -13.58
N ILE A 634 -13.84 -19.54 -13.55
CA ILE A 634 -13.35 -18.76 -12.40
C ILE A 634 -12.85 -17.38 -12.85
N ALA A 635 -12.89 -16.40 -11.96
CA ALA A 635 -12.23 -15.09 -12.11
C ALA A 635 -11.74 -14.59 -10.74
N ALA A 636 -10.86 -13.59 -10.73
CA ALA A 636 -10.36 -12.96 -9.51
C ALA A 636 -10.21 -11.45 -9.74
N GLY A 637 -10.57 -10.65 -8.74
CA GLY A 637 -10.21 -9.24 -8.64
C GLY A 637 -9.09 -9.05 -7.63
N ASP A 638 -8.89 -7.83 -7.13
CA ASP A 638 -7.72 -7.54 -6.29
C ASP A 638 -7.70 -8.32 -4.96
N TYR A 639 -8.85 -8.37 -4.30
CA TYR A 639 -9.04 -8.95 -2.97
C TYR A 639 -10.33 -9.79 -2.87
N PHE A 640 -10.85 -10.26 -4.00
CA PHE A 640 -12.02 -11.13 -4.08
C PHE A 640 -11.91 -12.11 -5.26
N SER A 641 -12.76 -13.13 -5.24
CA SER A 641 -12.75 -14.27 -6.13
C SER A 641 -14.17 -14.59 -6.60
N LEU A 642 -14.33 -14.99 -7.86
CA LEU A 642 -15.61 -15.40 -8.46
C LEU A 642 -15.54 -16.81 -9.02
N ALA A 643 -16.65 -17.54 -8.94
CA ALA A 643 -16.86 -18.81 -9.60
C ALA A 643 -18.24 -18.89 -10.25
N LEU A 644 -18.28 -19.43 -11.47
CA LEU A 644 -19.50 -19.69 -12.22
C LEU A 644 -19.76 -21.20 -12.24
N LYS A 645 -20.92 -21.63 -11.76
CA LYS A 645 -21.32 -23.04 -11.66
C LYS A 645 -22.02 -23.55 -12.93
N LYS A 646 -22.07 -24.88 -13.07
CA LYS A 646 -22.69 -25.58 -14.21
C LYS A 646 -24.20 -25.30 -14.34
N ASP A 647 -24.87 -25.04 -13.22
CA ASP A 647 -26.26 -24.56 -13.13
C ASP A 647 -26.47 -23.10 -13.62
N GLY A 648 -25.41 -22.35 -13.89
CA GLY A 648 -25.49 -20.95 -14.33
C GLY A 648 -25.63 -19.93 -13.19
N THR A 649 -25.46 -20.33 -11.93
CA THR A 649 -25.32 -19.40 -10.79
C THR A 649 -23.88 -18.91 -10.64
N VAL A 650 -23.69 -17.67 -10.20
CA VAL A 650 -22.39 -17.07 -9.89
C VAL A 650 -22.23 -16.97 -8.38
N TRP A 651 -21.01 -17.20 -7.88
CA TRP A 651 -20.65 -17.23 -6.47
C TRP A 651 -19.39 -16.39 -6.25
N ALA A 652 -19.34 -15.67 -5.13
CA ALA A 652 -18.29 -14.70 -4.80
C ALA A 652 -17.77 -14.88 -3.37
N TRP A 653 -16.50 -14.55 -3.10
CA TRP A 653 -15.93 -14.47 -1.75
C TRP A 653 -14.68 -13.57 -1.71
N GLY A 654 -14.29 -13.11 -0.52
CA GLY A 654 -13.29 -12.06 -0.31
C GLY A 654 -13.91 -10.75 0.21
N ILE A 655 -13.26 -9.62 -0.07
CA ILE A 655 -13.68 -8.28 0.39
C ILE A 655 -15.06 -7.89 -0.17
N ASN A 656 -15.82 -7.06 0.55
CA ASN A 656 -17.12 -6.52 0.08
C ASN A 656 -17.33 -5.02 0.36
N LYS A 657 -16.28 -4.25 0.70
CA LYS A 657 -16.38 -2.82 1.06
C LYS A 657 -16.98 -1.95 -0.05
N GLU A 658 -16.69 -2.30 -1.31
CA GLU A 658 -17.23 -1.62 -2.48
C GLU A 658 -18.22 -2.52 -3.24
N SER A 659 -18.95 -3.39 -2.51
CA SER A 659 -19.97 -4.29 -3.07
C SER A 659 -19.48 -5.39 -4.04
N GLN A 660 -18.19 -5.76 -3.97
CA GLN A 660 -17.58 -6.73 -4.89
C GLN A 660 -18.27 -8.12 -4.94
N LEU A 661 -19.04 -8.49 -3.93
CA LEU A 661 -19.69 -9.81 -3.84
C LEU A 661 -21.12 -9.87 -4.43
N GLY A 662 -21.72 -8.73 -4.81
CA GLY A 662 -22.98 -8.70 -5.58
C GLY A 662 -24.19 -9.32 -4.86
N THR A 663 -24.37 -9.07 -3.57
CA THR A 663 -25.42 -9.65 -2.72
C THR A 663 -25.84 -8.69 -1.59
N ASP A 664 -27.14 -8.64 -1.31
CA ASP A 664 -27.78 -7.91 -0.21
C ASP A 664 -27.75 -8.71 1.12
N ALA A 665 -27.17 -9.92 1.10
CA ALA A 665 -26.90 -10.70 2.29
C ALA A 665 -26.11 -9.88 3.33
N LYS A 666 -26.52 -9.96 4.60
CA LYS A 666 -25.87 -9.23 5.70
C LYS A 666 -24.53 -9.86 6.07
N ILE A 667 -23.53 -9.61 5.23
CA ILE A 667 -22.13 -9.92 5.47
C ILE A 667 -21.63 -9.01 6.60
N THR A 668 -21.28 -9.61 7.73
CA THR A 668 -20.84 -8.90 8.93
C THR A 668 -19.32 -8.72 8.91
N GLY A 669 -18.87 -7.49 8.62
CA GLY A 669 -17.45 -7.13 8.52
C GLY A 669 -16.99 -6.89 7.08
N ASP A 670 -15.68 -6.82 6.88
CA ASP A 670 -15.04 -6.35 5.65
C ASP A 670 -15.27 -7.23 4.39
N GLY A 671 -15.80 -8.45 4.54
CA GLY A 671 -15.93 -9.44 3.47
C GLY A 671 -16.45 -10.80 3.94
N SER A 672 -16.46 -11.79 3.04
CA SER A 672 -16.86 -13.18 3.33
C SER A 672 -15.71 -14.15 3.06
N ASN A 673 -15.35 -14.97 4.06
CA ASN A 673 -14.34 -16.02 3.93
C ASN A 673 -14.89 -17.38 3.43
N VAL A 674 -16.15 -17.42 3.02
CA VAL A 674 -16.78 -18.55 2.32
C VAL A 674 -17.57 -18.04 1.10
N PRO A 675 -17.74 -18.86 0.05
CA PRO A 675 -18.58 -18.51 -1.10
C PRO A 675 -20.02 -18.16 -0.69
N VAL A 676 -20.43 -16.97 -1.07
CA VAL A 676 -21.84 -16.52 -1.10
C VAL A 676 -22.33 -16.52 -2.56
N GLN A 677 -23.63 -16.65 -2.78
CA GLN A 677 -24.20 -16.60 -4.13
C GLN A 677 -24.43 -15.14 -4.53
N VAL A 678 -24.04 -14.77 -5.75
CA VAL A 678 -24.37 -13.47 -6.36
C VAL A 678 -25.86 -13.44 -6.68
N GLU A 679 -26.54 -12.36 -6.28
CA GLU A 679 -28.00 -12.28 -6.36
C GLU A 679 -28.51 -11.95 -7.76
N ASN A 680 -29.75 -12.36 -8.04
CA ASN A 680 -30.50 -12.14 -9.29
C ASN A 680 -29.84 -12.67 -10.59
N ILE A 681 -28.64 -13.27 -10.51
CA ILE A 681 -27.94 -13.90 -11.64
C ILE A 681 -28.27 -15.39 -11.72
N SER A 682 -28.86 -15.77 -12.85
CA SER A 682 -29.07 -17.15 -13.27
C SER A 682 -28.79 -17.29 -14.76
N ASN A 683 -28.59 -18.53 -15.25
CA ASN A 683 -28.26 -18.80 -16.67
C ASN A 683 -27.01 -18.04 -17.18
N ALA A 684 -26.02 -17.79 -16.32
CA ALA A 684 -24.77 -17.15 -16.72
C ALA A 684 -23.91 -18.10 -17.59
N LYS A 685 -23.37 -17.55 -18.67
CA LYS A 685 -22.49 -18.23 -19.65
C LYS A 685 -21.02 -17.96 -19.39
N ALA A 686 -20.67 -16.72 -19.03
CA ALA A 686 -19.31 -16.30 -18.69
C ALA A 686 -19.33 -15.32 -17.51
N ILE A 687 -18.17 -15.13 -16.87
CA ILE A 687 -17.92 -14.14 -15.82
C ILE A 687 -16.59 -13.42 -16.08
N ALA A 688 -16.45 -12.20 -15.56
CA ALA A 688 -15.20 -11.45 -15.51
C ALA A 688 -15.10 -10.71 -14.16
N ALA A 689 -13.89 -10.29 -13.80
CA ALA A 689 -13.63 -9.46 -12.62
C ALA A 689 -12.54 -8.43 -12.96
N GLY A 690 -12.68 -7.21 -12.43
CA GLY A 690 -11.63 -6.21 -12.37
C GLY A 690 -11.15 -6.01 -10.93
N ALA A 691 -10.43 -4.91 -10.67
CA ALA A 691 -9.89 -4.63 -9.34
C ALA A 691 -10.96 -4.68 -8.23
N ALA A 692 -12.11 -4.05 -8.45
CA ALA A 692 -13.22 -3.97 -7.49
C ALA A 692 -14.63 -4.15 -8.12
N THR A 693 -14.72 -4.80 -9.28
CA THR A 693 -15.98 -5.02 -10.02
C THR A 693 -16.11 -6.45 -10.51
N GLY A 694 -17.32 -7.01 -10.43
CA GLY A 694 -17.66 -8.32 -11.01
C GLY A 694 -18.64 -8.18 -12.16
N PHE A 695 -18.58 -9.09 -13.14
CA PHE A 695 -19.48 -9.14 -14.29
C PHE A 695 -19.93 -10.55 -14.62
N ALA A 696 -21.13 -10.66 -15.19
CA ALA A 696 -21.68 -11.87 -15.78
C ALA A 696 -22.27 -11.59 -17.17
N ILE A 697 -22.04 -12.50 -18.12
CA ILE A 697 -22.72 -12.54 -19.43
C ILE A 697 -23.81 -13.61 -19.36
N LEU A 698 -25.06 -13.23 -19.62
CA LEU A 698 -26.21 -14.14 -19.48
C LEU A 698 -26.53 -14.92 -20.76
N GLY A 699 -27.50 -15.83 -20.65
CA GLY A 699 -27.93 -16.73 -21.72
C GLY A 699 -28.36 -16.03 -23.01
N ASP A 700 -28.91 -14.84 -22.92
CA ASP A 700 -29.35 -13.96 -24.01
C ASP A 700 -28.23 -13.10 -24.63
N GLY A 701 -27.06 -13.00 -23.98
CA GLY A 701 -25.99 -12.11 -24.37
C GLY A 701 -26.10 -10.69 -23.82
N SER A 702 -26.98 -10.46 -22.83
CA SER A 702 -26.92 -9.27 -21.95
C SER A 702 -25.74 -9.36 -20.97
N VAL A 703 -25.26 -8.21 -20.52
CA VAL A 703 -24.18 -8.09 -19.53
C VAL A 703 -24.71 -7.42 -18.27
N TRP A 704 -24.30 -7.96 -17.13
CA TRP A 704 -24.67 -7.48 -15.81
C TRP A 704 -23.41 -7.30 -14.97
N GLY A 705 -23.24 -6.15 -14.32
CA GLY A 705 -22.08 -5.81 -13.51
C GLY A 705 -22.44 -5.35 -12.10
N TRP A 706 -21.52 -5.50 -11.16
CA TRP A 706 -21.67 -5.09 -9.75
C TRP A 706 -20.32 -4.65 -9.16
N GLY A 707 -20.36 -4.02 -7.98
CA GLY A 707 -19.18 -3.55 -7.27
C GLY A 707 -18.96 -2.03 -7.38
N TYR A 708 -17.69 -1.64 -7.41
CA TYR A 708 -17.24 -0.24 -7.45
C TYR A 708 -17.64 0.47 -8.76
N ASN A 709 -18.09 1.72 -8.69
CA ASN A 709 -18.60 2.43 -9.87
C ASN A 709 -18.38 3.95 -9.80
N ARG A 710 -17.23 4.41 -9.27
CA ARG A 710 -16.96 5.86 -9.16
C ARG A 710 -16.42 6.47 -10.45
N SER A 711 -15.76 5.68 -11.28
CA SER A 711 -15.30 6.06 -12.62
C SER A 711 -16.31 5.67 -13.71
N GLY A 712 -17.42 5.03 -13.35
CA GLY A 712 -18.39 4.47 -14.31
C GLY A 712 -18.03 3.08 -14.80
N GLU A 713 -17.20 2.35 -14.06
CA GLU A 713 -16.62 1.04 -14.38
C GLU A 713 -17.67 -0.01 -14.76
N ILE A 714 -18.90 0.10 -14.25
CA ILE A 714 -20.00 -0.83 -14.50
C ILE A 714 -20.67 -0.57 -15.86
N GLY A 715 -20.67 0.66 -16.38
CA GLY A 715 -21.31 0.97 -17.67
C GLY A 715 -22.83 1.00 -17.61
N ASN A 716 -23.40 1.26 -16.43
CA ASN A 716 -24.85 1.43 -16.23
C ASN A 716 -25.30 2.91 -16.38
N GLY A 717 -24.39 3.84 -16.71
CA GLY A 717 -24.66 5.28 -16.80
C GLY A 717 -25.05 5.96 -15.49
N GLU A 718 -24.98 5.28 -14.34
CA GLU A 718 -25.03 5.93 -13.04
C GLU A 718 -23.62 6.36 -12.64
N LYS A 719 -23.49 7.54 -12.02
CA LYS A 719 -22.20 8.08 -11.55
C LYS A 719 -22.04 7.87 -10.06
N LEU A 720 -20.81 7.62 -9.59
CA LEU A 720 -20.40 7.64 -8.18
C LEU A 720 -21.12 6.64 -7.25
N LYS A 721 -21.98 5.77 -7.80
CA LYS A 721 -22.87 4.86 -7.07
C LYS A 721 -22.49 3.41 -7.35
N ASN A 722 -21.78 2.80 -6.41
CA ASN A 722 -21.49 1.36 -6.40
C ASN A 722 -22.80 0.53 -6.49
N ALA A 723 -22.77 -0.60 -7.20
CA ALA A 723 -23.92 -1.47 -7.34
C ALA A 723 -23.83 -2.66 -6.37
N GLN A 724 -24.72 -2.70 -5.38
CA GLN A 724 -24.80 -3.72 -4.33
C GLN A 724 -25.24 -5.09 -4.87
N ALA A 725 -26.21 -5.09 -5.77
CA ALA A 725 -26.61 -6.23 -6.58
C ALA A 725 -26.28 -5.98 -8.07
N PRO A 726 -26.21 -7.02 -8.92
CA PRO A 726 -25.95 -6.88 -10.35
C PRO A 726 -26.97 -6.01 -11.07
N VAL A 727 -26.47 -5.05 -11.85
CA VAL A 727 -27.25 -4.15 -12.71
C VAL A 727 -26.87 -4.34 -14.18
N GLN A 728 -27.83 -4.18 -15.08
CA GLN A 728 -27.59 -4.36 -16.51
C GLN A 728 -26.71 -3.22 -17.06
N VAL A 729 -25.70 -3.59 -17.84
CA VAL A 729 -24.83 -2.67 -18.57
C VAL A 729 -25.60 -2.13 -19.77
N LYS A 730 -25.60 -0.80 -19.96
CA LYS A 730 -26.43 -0.15 -20.99
C LYS A 730 -25.87 -0.35 -22.40
N ASN A 731 -26.77 -0.33 -23.38
CA ASN A 731 -26.48 -0.27 -24.82
C ASN A 731 -25.61 -1.40 -25.43
N VAL A 732 -25.10 -2.34 -24.62
CA VAL A 732 -24.35 -3.51 -25.08
C VAL A 732 -25.22 -4.77 -25.11
N SER A 733 -25.08 -5.54 -26.18
CA SER A 733 -25.69 -6.85 -26.37
C SER A 733 -24.82 -7.69 -27.30
N ASN A 734 -25.04 -9.01 -27.36
CA ASN A 734 -24.23 -9.93 -28.17
C ASN A 734 -22.72 -9.93 -27.84
N VAL A 735 -22.35 -9.56 -26.61
CA VAL A 735 -20.97 -9.61 -26.12
C VAL A 735 -20.41 -11.04 -26.19
N GLY A 736 -19.17 -11.17 -26.64
CA GLY A 736 -18.40 -12.42 -26.68
C GLY A 736 -17.54 -12.60 -25.43
N SER A 737 -16.76 -11.58 -25.07
CA SER A 737 -15.97 -11.53 -23.84
C SER A 737 -15.89 -10.12 -23.25
N ILE A 738 -15.53 -10.03 -21.97
CA ILE A 738 -15.31 -8.79 -21.24
C ILE A 738 -13.92 -8.83 -20.62
N ALA A 739 -13.21 -7.71 -20.68
CA ALA A 739 -11.96 -7.47 -19.97
C ALA A 739 -12.12 -6.24 -19.06
N VAL A 740 -11.49 -6.24 -17.89
CA VAL A 740 -11.76 -5.24 -16.84
C VAL A 740 -10.47 -4.83 -16.13
N GLY A 741 -10.18 -3.53 -16.14
CA GLY A 741 -9.02 -2.95 -15.47
C GLY A 741 -9.32 -2.39 -14.07
N GLU A 742 -8.56 -1.37 -13.67
CA GLU A 742 -8.73 -0.71 -12.36
C GLU A 742 -9.87 0.32 -12.35
N SER A 743 -10.07 1.05 -13.45
CA SER A 743 -11.09 2.12 -13.56
C SER A 743 -11.83 2.16 -14.91
N SER A 744 -11.79 1.06 -15.66
CA SER A 744 -12.36 0.94 -17.00
C SER A 744 -12.61 -0.51 -17.42
N SER A 745 -13.58 -0.71 -18.30
CA SER A 745 -14.01 -2.01 -18.81
C SER A 745 -14.09 -2.01 -20.34
N LEU A 746 -13.86 -3.17 -20.95
CA LEU A 746 -13.93 -3.39 -22.39
C LEU A 746 -14.82 -4.61 -22.70
N ALA A 747 -15.66 -4.51 -23.73
CA ALA A 747 -16.39 -5.64 -24.31
C ALA A 747 -15.91 -5.90 -25.73
N LEU A 748 -15.58 -7.16 -26.04
CA LEU A 748 -15.43 -7.64 -27.41
C LEU A 748 -16.76 -8.24 -27.86
N MET A 749 -17.34 -7.63 -28.90
CA MET A 749 -18.61 -8.03 -29.49
C MET A 749 -18.41 -9.17 -30.48
N LYS A 750 -19.45 -9.98 -30.74
CA LYS A 750 -19.36 -11.12 -31.68
C LYS A 750 -19.18 -10.73 -33.15
N ASP A 751 -19.34 -9.46 -33.50
CA ASP A 751 -19.02 -8.89 -34.82
C ASP A 751 -17.56 -8.41 -34.94
N GLY A 752 -16.76 -8.53 -33.87
CA GLY A 752 -15.38 -8.07 -33.80
C GLY A 752 -15.19 -6.62 -33.39
N THR A 753 -16.27 -5.86 -33.12
CA THR A 753 -16.16 -4.50 -32.58
C THR A 753 -15.77 -4.52 -31.09
N VAL A 754 -15.04 -3.50 -30.66
CA VAL A 754 -14.65 -3.31 -29.25
C VAL A 754 -15.37 -2.08 -28.69
N TRP A 755 -16.01 -2.25 -27.54
CA TRP A 755 -16.71 -1.20 -26.81
C TRP A 755 -16.00 -0.96 -25.47
N GLY A 756 -16.00 0.29 -24.99
CA GLY A 756 -15.34 0.67 -23.74
C GLY A 756 -16.19 1.60 -22.88
N TRP A 757 -15.91 1.60 -21.57
CA TRP A 757 -16.50 2.50 -20.58
C TRP A 757 -15.62 2.62 -19.32
N GLY A 758 -15.91 3.62 -18.49
CA GLY A 758 -15.13 4.01 -17.30
C GLY A 758 -14.36 5.32 -17.49
N CYS A 759 -13.37 5.56 -16.63
CA CYS A 759 -12.44 6.69 -16.72
C CYS A 759 -11.01 6.19 -16.40
N SER A 760 -10.24 5.86 -17.42
CA SER A 760 -8.80 5.53 -17.32
C SER A 760 -8.12 5.79 -18.68
N SER A 761 -6.79 5.72 -18.73
CA SER A 761 -6.01 5.80 -19.98
C SER A 761 -6.36 4.70 -21.01
N VAL A 762 -7.11 3.66 -20.62
CA VAL A 762 -7.63 2.59 -21.49
C VAL A 762 -8.86 3.03 -22.30
N VAL A 763 -9.54 4.11 -21.91
CA VAL A 763 -10.68 4.66 -22.64
C VAL A 763 -10.37 6.07 -23.12
N THR A 764 -10.38 6.26 -24.44
CA THR A 764 -10.07 7.53 -25.13
C THR A 764 -10.96 8.70 -24.72
N LYS A 765 -12.11 8.42 -24.06
CA LYS A 765 -12.99 9.39 -23.41
C LYS A 765 -13.53 8.79 -22.12
N CYS A 766 -13.50 9.56 -21.04
CA CYS A 766 -14.17 9.23 -19.78
C CYS A 766 -15.69 9.16 -20.01
N GLN A 767 -16.28 7.96 -20.01
CA GLN A 767 -17.71 7.74 -20.30
C GLN A 767 -18.33 6.66 -19.41
N PHE A 768 -19.49 6.97 -18.83
CA PHE A 768 -20.22 6.13 -17.87
C PHE A 768 -21.25 5.21 -18.55
N ASP A 769 -21.56 5.46 -19.82
CA ASP A 769 -22.31 4.58 -20.71
C ASP A 769 -21.33 3.99 -21.75
N PRO A 770 -21.48 2.72 -22.17
CA PRO A 770 -20.61 2.12 -23.19
C PRO A 770 -20.69 2.81 -24.55
N TYR A 771 -19.51 3.02 -25.13
CA TYR A 771 -19.35 3.50 -26.50
C TYR A 771 -18.43 2.57 -27.30
N GLN A 772 -18.68 2.45 -28.60
CA GLN A 772 -17.78 1.75 -29.50
C GLN A 772 -16.46 2.53 -29.61
N LEU A 773 -15.32 1.86 -29.40
CA LEU A 773 -14.02 2.46 -29.62
C LEU A 773 -13.78 2.63 -31.14
N ASP A 774 -13.25 3.78 -31.54
CA ASP A 774 -12.91 4.04 -32.95
C ASP A 774 -11.60 3.33 -33.30
N LEU A 775 -11.73 2.05 -33.69
CA LEU A 775 -10.63 1.17 -34.05
C LEU A 775 -10.64 0.88 -35.56
N SER A 776 -10.87 1.89 -36.41
CA SER A 776 -10.99 1.76 -37.87
C SER A 776 -9.89 0.92 -38.52
N ASP A 777 -8.66 1.04 -38.00
CA ASP A 777 -7.46 0.40 -38.52
C ASP A 777 -7.31 -1.06 -38.04
N LEU A 778 -8.16 -1.50 -37.10
CA LEU A 778 -8.17 -2.84 -36.50
C LEU A 778 -9.41 -3.67 -36.86
N SER A 779 -9.52 -4.07 -38.13
CA SER A 779 -10.35 -5.23 -38.51
C SER A 779 -9.86 -6.52 -37.83
N ASN A 780 -10.77 -7.47 -37.53
CA ASN A 780 -10.45 -8.83 -37.06
C ASN A 780 -9.74 -8.89 -35.69
N VAL A 781 -10.41 -8.40 -34.65
CA VAL A 781 -10.01 -8.56 -33.23
C VAL A 781 -10.45 -9.95 -32.73
N ALA A 782 -9.49 -10.75 -32.29
CA ALA A 782 -9.70 -12.12 -31.79
C ALA A 782 -9.91 -12.17 -30.27
N ALA A 783 -9.22 -11.31 -29.52
CA ALA A 783 -9.35 -11.18 -28.08
C ALA A 783 -8.97 -9.79 -27.59
N VAL A 784 -9.54 -9.41 -26.44
CA VAL A 784 -9.15 -8.25 -25.62
C VAL A 784 -8.76 -8.76 -24.24
N ASP A 785 -7.80 -8.10 -23.60
CA ASP A 785 -7.61 -8.20 -22.15
C ASP A 785 -7.21 -6.85 -21.56
N ALA A 786 -7.42 -6.64 -20.26
CA ALA A 786 -7.19 -5.37 -19.59
C ALA A 786 -6.59 -5.58 -18.19
N GLY A 787 -5.57 -4.78 -17.89
CA GLY A 787 -4.89 -4.73 -16.61
C GLY A 787 -5.18 -3.41 -15.89
N GLY A 788 -4.32 -3.04 -14.93
CA GLY A 788 -4.53 -1.86 -14.06
C GLY A 788 -4.93 -0.58 -14.83
N ALA A 789 -3.97 0.02 -15.53
CA ALA A 789 -4.18 1.21 -16.37
C ALA A 789 -3.80 1.00 -17.85
N HIS A 790 -3.84 -0.23 -18.35
CA HIS A 790 -3.48 -0.58 -19.74
C HIS A 790 -4.32 -1.75 -20.27
N ALA A 791 -4.39 -1.90 -21.59
CA ALA A 791 -5.08 -3.03 -22.24
C ALA A 791 -4.31 -3.55 -23.46
N LEU A 792 -4.65 -4.78 -23.85
CA LEU A 792 -4.10 -5.51 -24.99
C LEU A 792 -5.21 -5.96 -25.95
N ILE A 793 -4.96 -5.83 -27.26
CA ILE A 793 -5.75 -6.43 -28.34
C ILE A 793 -4.89 -7.48 -29.05
N LEU A 794 -5.47 -8.66 -29.27
CA LEU A 794 -4.94 -9.69 -30.16
C LEU A 794 -5.78 -9.72 -31.44
N LYS A 795 -5.13 -9.63 -32.60
CA LYS A 795 -5.76 -9.83 -33.92
C LYS A 795 -5.72 -11.30 -34.35
N ASP A 796 -6.64 -11.72 -35.22
CA ASP A 796 -6.66 -13.09 -35.81
C ASP A 796 -5.32 -13.52 -36.44
N ASN A 797 -4.56 -12.56 -36.98
CA ASN A 797 -3.25 -12.82 -37.59
C ASN A 797 -2.10 -12.98 -36.56
N GLY A 798 -2.41 -13.03 -35.26
CA GLY A 798 -1.42 -13.19 -34.19
C GLY A 798 -0.57 -11.95 -33.88
N THR A 799 -1.02 -10.75 -34.31
CA THR A 799 -0.42 -9.45 -33.93
C THR A 799 -1.05 -8.94 -32.64
N VAL A 800 -0.23 -8.36 -31.75
CA VAL A 800 -0.69 -7.69 -30.51
C VAL A 800 -0.53 -6.18 -30.63
N TYR A 801 -1.52 -5.46 -30.10
CA TYR A 801 -1.50 -4.01 -29.89
C TYR A 801 -1.76 -3.71 -28.41
N ALA A 802 -1.22 -2.60 -27.91
CA ALA A 802 -1.36 -2.16 -26.52
C ALA A 802 -1.67 -0.66 -26.45
N TRP A 803 -2.39 -0.22 -25.42
CA TRP A 803 -2.63 1.20 -25.16
C TRP A 803 -2.90 1.49 -23.67
N GLY A 804 -2.97 2.76 -23.31
CA GLY A 804 -3.03 3.25 -21.94
C GLY A 804 -1.66 3.56 -21.35
N SER A 805 -1.49 3.32 -20.05
CA SER A 805 -0.26 3.67 -19.33
C SER A 805 0.90 2.74 -19.68
N GLY A 806 2.01 3.33 -20.13
CA GLY A 806 3.30 2.68 -20.39
C GLY A 806 4.38 3.05 -19.36
N VAL A 807 4.00 3.56 -18.18
CA VAL A 807 4.94 4.03 -17.13
C VAL A 807 5.89 2.92 -16.66
N SER A 808 5.47 1.65 -16.72
CA SER A 808 6.28 0.46 -16.38
C SER A 808 6.77 -0.30 -17.62
N GLY A 809 6.60 0.23 -18.83
CA GLY A 809 6.93 -0.46 -20.09
C GLY A 809 5.91 -1.53 -20.53
N GLN A 810 4.75 -1.63 -19.87
CA GLN A 810 3.75 -2.69 -20.08
C GLN A 810 3.05 -2.68 -21.47
N LEU A 811 3.28 -1.65 -22.29
CA LEU A 811 2.82 -1.61 -23.68
C LEU A 811 3.72 -2.46 -24.62
N GLY A 812 5.00 -2.64 -24.26
CA GLY A 812 5.97 -3.41 -25.05
C GLY A 812 6.30 -2.78 -26.40
N ASP A 813 6.11 -1.47 -26.51
CA ASP A 813 6.42 -0.63 -27.67
C ASP A 813 7.89 -0.14 -27.67
N GLY A 814 8.66 -0.47 -26.63
CA GLY A 814 10.04 -0.04 -26.44
C GLY A 814 10.21 1.37 -25.85
N LYS A 815 9.15 1.99 -25.32
CA LYS A 815 9.18 3.32 -24.70
C LYS A 815 8.99 3.25 -23.18
N HIS A 816 9.32 4.32 -22.46
CA HIS A 816 9.24 4.40 -21.00
C HIS A 816 8.70 5.76 -20.53
N GLY A 817 7.97 5.76 -19.40
CA GLY A 817 7.20 6.90 -18.93
C GLY A 817 7.72 7.69 -17.73
N TRP A 818 8.87 7.33 -17.14
CA TRP A 818 9.49 8.15 -16.09
C TRP A 818 10.76 8.84 -16.62
N ILE A 819 10.63 10.11 -16.99
CA ILE A 819 11.71 10.94 -17.59
C ILE A 819 12.03 12.15 -16.70
N GLY A 820 12.05 11.92 -15.37
CA GLY A 820 12.36 12.94 -14.37
C GLY A 820 11.29 14.04 -14.22
N PRO A 821 11.55 15.07 -13.40
CA PRO A 821 10.62 16.18 -13.20
C PRO A 821 10.54 17.06 -14.46
N GLY A 822 9.32 17.31 -14.94
CA GLY A 822 9.06 18.28 -16.02
C GLY A 822 8.63 17.70 -17.38
N ARG A 823 8.35 16.39 -17.49
CA ARG A 823 7.65 15.79 -18.64
C ARG A 823 6.55 14.85 -18.18
N THR A 824 5.52 14.70 -19.01
CA THR A 824 4.33 13.87 -18.74
C THR A 824 4.68 12.38 -18.71
N ALA A 825 3.85 11.59 -18.02
CA ALA A 825 3.88 10.14 -18.10
C ALA A 825 3.72 9.67 -19.57
N HIS A 826 4.32 8.52 -19.90
CA HIS A 826 4.06 7.87 -21.18
C HIS A 826 2.72 7.14 -21.15
N GLU A 827 1.65 7.90 -21.38
CA GLU A 827 0.32 7.38 -21.66
C GLU A 827 0.08 7.43 -23.17
N SER A 828 -0.35 6.32 -23.76
CA SER A 828 -0.72 6.26 -25.17
C SER A 828 -2.23 6.17 -25.32
N GLU A 829 -2.85 7.28 -25.73
CA GLU A 829 -4.25 7.32 -26.18
C GLU A 829 -4.45 6.60 -27.53
N VAL A 830 -3.36 6.18 -28.19
CA VAL A 830 -3.32 5.51 -29.49
C VAL A 830 -2.83 4.07 -29.32
N LEU A 831 -3.32 3.17 -30.18
CA LEU A 831 -2.90 1.77 -30.25
C LEU A 831 -1.45 1.63 -30.74
N GLU A 832 -0.56 1.31 -29.83
CA GLU A 832 0.84 1.00 -30.12
C GLU A 832 1.01 -0.48 -30.49
N LYS A 833 1.84 -0.77 -31.48
CA LYS A 833 2.12 -2.15 -31.91
C LYS A 833 3.26 -2.75 -31.06
N THR A 834 2.94 -3.72 -30.22
CA THR A 834 3.92 -4.40 -29.38
C THR A 834 5.05 -5.04 -30.21
N GLN A 835 6.30 -4.69 -29.91
CA GLN A 835 7.46 -5.06 -30.71
C GLN A 835 7.88 -6.52 -30.50
N GLY A 836 8.54 -7.13 -31.50
CA GLY A 836 9.12 -8.48 -31.40
C GLY A 836 8.12 -9.66 -31.34
N LEU A 837 6.81 -9.39 -31.31
CA LEU A 837 5.77 -10.41 -31.29
C LEU A 837 5.18 -10.70 -32.67
N ALA A 838 4.95 -11.98 -32.90
CA ALA A 838 4.25 -12.56 -34.05
C ALA A 838 3.76 -13.95 -33.64
N ASN A 839 2.75 -14.48 -34.33
CA ASN A 839 2.16 -15.80 -34.08
C ASN A 839 1.68 -15.98 -32.62
N ILE A 840 1.08 -14.94 -32.04
CA ILE A 840 0.44 -15.00 -30.72
C ILE A 840 -0.90 -15.75 -30.82
N LYS A 841 -1.24 -16.54 -29.79
CA LYS A 841 -2.53 -17.24 -29.65
C LYS A 841 -3.36 -16.78 -28.45
N ALA A 842 -2.73 -16.13 -27.48
CA ALA A 842 -3.35 -15.66 -26.24
C ALA A 842 -2.52 -14.51 -25.65
N ILE A 843 -3.20 -13.61 -24.93
CA ILE A 843 -2.66 -12.46 -24.19
C ILE A 843 -3.16 -12.53 -22.75
N ALA A 844 -2.46 -11.88 -21.81
CA ALA A 844 -2.98 -11.58 -20.48
C ALA A 844 -2.32 -10.32 -19.90
N CYS A 845 -3.06 -9.57 -19.09
CA CYS A 845 -2.60 -8.35 -18.41
C CYS A 845 -2.55 -8.56 -16.89
N GLY A 846 -1.53 -8.02 -16.23
CA GLY A 846 -1.49 -7.82 -14.78
C GLY A 846 -1.75 -6.36 -14.41
N LEU A 847 -1.41 -5.92 -13.20
CA LEU A 847 -1.52 -4.48 -12.87
C LEU A 847 -0.44 -3.65 -13.57
N GLN A 848 0.80 -4.16 -13.66
CA GLN A 848 1.98 -3.43 -14.15
C GLN A 848 2.83 -4.19 -15.18
N HIS A 849 2.40 -5.37 -15.60
CA HIS A 849 3.11 -6.20 -16.57
C HIS A 849 2.13 -6.96 -17.48
N SER A 850 2.62 -7.43 -18.62
CA SER A 850 1.87 -7.98 -19.75
C SER A 850 2.46 -9.31 -20.20
N LEU A 851 1.60 -10.21 -20.70
CA LEU A 851 1.96 -11.56 -21.13
C LEU A 851 1.38 -11.89 -22.50
N ALA A 852 2.08 -12.72 -23.26
CA ALA A 852 1.59 -13.35 -24.47
C ALA A 852 2.05 -14.81 -24.56
N ILE A 853 1.23 -15.67 -25.17
CA ILE A 853 1.60 -17.04 -25.52
C ILE A 853 1.67 -17.17 -27.05
N LYS A 854 2.75 -17.71 -27.59
CA LYS A 854 2.88 -18.06 -29.01
C LYS A 854 2.13 -19.36 -29.34
N GLN A 855 1.91 -19.63 -30.63
CA GLN A 855 1.26 -20.87 -31.11
C GLN A 855 1.96 -22.14 -30.58
N ASP A 856 3.30 -22.14 -30.49
CA ASP A 856 4.12 -23.21 -29.88
C ASP A 856 3.95 -23.38 -28.35
N GLY A 857 3.17 -22.49 -27.73
CA GLY A 857 2.93 -22.42 -26.30
C GLY A 857 4.00 -21.65 -25.52
N THR A 858 5.05 -21.12 -26.16
CA THR A 858 6.07 -20.37 -25.44
C THR A 858 5.54 -19.04 -24.92
N ILE A 859 5.83 -18.77 -23.65
CA ILE A 859 5.39 -17.57 -22.93
C ILE A 859 6.40 -16.44 -23.16
N TRP A 860 5.87 -15.24 -23.38
CA TRP A 860 6.60 -13.98 -23.49
C TRP A 860 5.99 -12.97 -22.51
N ALA A 861 6.82 -12.13 -21.90
CA ALA A 861 6.40 -11.18 -20.87
C ALA A 861 7.14 -9.83 -20.98
N TRP A 862 6.52 -8.73 -20.55
CA TRP A 862 7.12 -7.39 -20.53
C TRP A 862 6.40 -6.48 -19.52
N GLY A 863 7.00 -5.34 -19.19
CA GLY A 863 6.51 -4.43 -18.14
C GLY A 863 7.34 -4.55 -16.85
N ASP A 864 6.75 -4.23 -15.69
CA ASP A 864 7.46 -4.30 -14.41
C ASP A 864 8.06 -5.69 -14.16
N ASN A 865 9.34 -5.72 -13.81
CA ASN A 865 10.07 -6.93 -13.44
C ASN A 865 10.74 -6.83 -12.05
N ASN A 866 10.36 -5.88 -11.19
CA ASN A 866 10.97 -5.68 -9.86
C ASN A 866 10.89 -6.91 -8.93
N SER A 867 10.02 -7.89 -9.20
CA SER A 867 9.94 -9.19 -8.49
C SER A 867 10.27 -10.40 -9.38
N GLY A 868 10.79 -10.20 -10.60
CA GLY A 868 11.10 -11.29 -11.54
C GLY A 868 9.88 -11.83 -12.30
N GLN A 869 8.73 -11.15 -12.25
CA GLN A 869 7.45 -11.62 -12.82
C GLN A 869 7.46 -11.74 -14.37
N CYS A 870 8.38 -11.07 -15.06
CA CYS A 870 8.60 -11.25 -16.51
C CYS A 870 9.45 -12.50 -16.84
N GLY A 871 9.77 -13.35 -15.85
CA GLY A 871 10.49 -14.62 -16.07
C GLY A 871 11.99 -14.43 -16.34
N VAL A 872 12.54 -13.28 -15.95
CA VAL A 872 13.96 -12.93 -16.06
C VAL A 872 14.44 -12.28 -14.76
N ASP A 873 15.74 -12.42 -14.47
CA ASP A 873 16.38 -11.80 -13.30
C ASP A 873 16.14 -10.27 -13.26
N PRO A 874 15.71 -9.68 -12.14
CA PRO A 874 15.62 -8.23 -12.02
C PRO A 874 17.00 -7.57 -12.08
N VAL A 875 17.06 -6.36 -12.65
CA VAL A 875 18.23 -5.49 -12.53
C VAL A 875 18.50 -5.18 -11.05
N LYS A 876 19.77 -5.04 -10.69
CA LYS A 876 20.15 -4.68 -9.32
C LYS A 876 19.51 -3.33 -8.93
N PRO A 877 18.88 -3.23 -7.75
CA PRO A 877 18.46 -1.94 -7.20
C PRO A 877 19.64 -0.96 -7.16
N GLY A 878 19.47 0.24 -7.73
CA GLY A 878 20.49 1.29 -7.79
C GLY A 878 21.09 1.58 -9.18
N LEU A 879 20.61 0.93 -10.25
CA LEU A 879 20.88 1.36 -11.63
C LEU A 879 19.62 2.01 -12.23
N SER A 880 19.79 3.15 -12.91
CA SER A 880 18.73 3.78 -13.69
C SER A 880 18.51 3.01 -14.99
N THR A 881 17.26 2.62 -15.28
CA THR A 881 16.87 1.83 -16.45
C THR A 881 16.91 2.65 -17.74
N ASN A 882 18.11 2.86 -18.28
CA ASN A 882 18.34 3.46 -19.61
C ASN A 882 18.50 2.39 -20.72
N ASP A 883 18.55 1.11 -20.36
CA ASP A 883 18.76 0.01 -21.31
C ASP A 883 17.42 -0.44 -21.94
N ASN A 884 17.18 0.02 -23.18
CA ASN A 884 15.91 -0.14 -23.91
C ASN A 884 15.50 -1.59 -24.27
N ASP A 885 16.23 -2.61 -23.82
CA ASP A 885 15.94 -4.03 -24.12
C ASP A 885 15.03 -4.70 -23.08
N GLU A 886 14.89 -4.16 -21.88
CA GLU A 886 13.93 -4.69 -20.88
C GLU A 886 12.49 -4.23 -21.11
N LEU A 887 12.30 -3.17 -21.91
CA LEU A 887 11.00 -2.62 -22.32
C LEU A 887 10.35 -3.42 -23.48
N LYS A 888 10.94 -4.54 -23.86
CA LYS A 888 10.52 -5.40 -24.97
C LYS A 888 10.07 -6.77 -24.43
N PRO A 889 9.14 -7.45 -25.12
CA PRO A 889 8.78 -8.83 -24.78
C PRO A 889 9.98 -9.77 -24.70
N VAL A 890 10.25 -10.28 -23.49
CA VAL A 890 11.27 -11.29 -23.21
C VAL A 890 10.63 -12.69 -23.14
N LYS A 891 11.37 -13.71 -23.59
CA LYS A 891 10.91 -15.10 -23.54
C LYS A 891 11.12 -15.70 -22.14
N VAL A 892 10.10 -16.38 -21.60
CA VAL A 892 10.18 -17.07 -20.31
C VAL A 892 10.77 -18.47 -20.49
N TYR A 893 11.71 -18.84 -19.61
CA TYR A 893 12.41 -20.13 -19.62
C TYR A 893 12.07 -20.96 -18.38
N GLY A 894 12.20 -22.29 -18.47
CA GLY A 894 12.08 -23.17 -17.31
C GLY A 894 13.32 -23.16 -16.40
N PRO A 895 13.24 -23.84 -15.23
CA PRO A 895 14.39 -24.14 -14.38
C PRO A 895 15.39 -25.06 -15.08
#